data_AF-A0A1W2TPP4-F1
#
_entry.id   AF-A0A1W2TPP4-F1
#
_cell.length_a   1.000
_cell.length_b   1.000
_cell.length_c   1.000
_cell.angle_alpha   90.00
_cell.angle_beta   90.00
_cell.angle_gamma   90.00
#
_symmetry.space_group_name_H-M   'P 1'
#
loop_
_entity.id
_entity.type
_entity.pdbx_description
1 polymer ?
#
loop_
_entity_poly.entity_id
_entity_poly.type
_entity_poly.pdbx_seq_one_letter_code
_entity_poly.pdbx_strand_id
1 'polypeptide(L)'
;MASLSSESSASPLERPNILNSFNDYMRNQWTGKAVTGRQYIRTRQMVKWMEASESSDASTNGGRLLDEVCQANNPISKFPAVKWEYLSGRPHWVVEFGLLTILGYGHLIEIFRRHEIRYDVSPWDTDNIREKLRGHINNDGRLEIFMLDFERRRWEFNPVQFELGMDKALHEQCVLPFCARSRINHKGATASLWEIAVEEDFIEESLRDAIKGSRYKHKDFGSCYRFALKSYGEQCSDIYENEKNAFNAIQGERNMVKYLGTFQCSGDSLNARGVMSRSYNILLEYGEDDLNEYFIVYNPPALGPGIIDFWRKLFQIADALQKVHNLERKKPNGDSVVYEGCHADVKPDNILRVQGDFKLADFGFATFNIRNVASNKEAKTLPARGTETYGAPEFFQLKHTSSGHTAPESHDISSVTNTIDTWSFACVISVAVTWVVLGLQGIKQFQAVRGAAVKAIKESRSSNIYTAKTLQGDIFHDGFTVLEDVTNWHKYLRQVMRRSDPISHQLLDLIDEKVLGRDKESRLTSAMLHTELMKLLDEAQKIAHEPISESIIKSMVDLDRAVLSTMKEYEQQVQASSPNRKEDGLEDVKGSACITNTVATRVAHRQILEATLSQSSLIDEDYHPGRTSNSDLSTDLTGAASAVHSTALSRISMTNTEDTRIPAAYLSLVSNRGGLLRFIHRQKEHAYISNFIKGRDMIFIVDNGTSMREHHEDVRRTLLVLADLVVASDKHRVDLIFTFADNKLGCRNVKNPYKRFGKAIDYAYERISSNGQGPLATDMANTLGEIFDAYGTKSNRRKTTLIILTDGVWGGSAQSDDVEKEIAEFAEYLKKIKPCEVRPFTIQFVSFGKIGIKRLQGLNDDMGKKYQFPDVIDHEHWSGSPTKMILGSLDNSYDNVPSSPMANRQEMLSVQPQDPPKLRQQRSWRLSLPQLR
;
A
#
# COMPACT_ATOMS: atom_id res chain seq x y z
N MET A 1 42.61 73.30 -19.20
CA MET A 1 42.94 72.06 -19.94
C MET A 1 42.74 70.91 -18.96
N ALA A 2 41.55 70.34 -18.74
CA ALA A 2 40.62 69.61 -19.63
C ALA A 2 41.15 68.25 -20.14
N SER A 3 40.61 67.17 -19.57
CA SER A 3 40.33 65.86 -20.22
C SER A 3 39.38 65.07 -19.28
N LEU A 4 38.06 65.26 -19.32
CA LEU A 4 37.06 64.50 -20.10
C LEU A 4 37.19 62.97 -20.04
N SER A 5 36.28 62.33 -19.31
CA SER A 5 35.66 61.06 -19.70
C SER A 5 34.21 61.02 -19.22
N SER A 6 33.32 60.83 -20.19
CA SER A 6 31.85 60.88 -20.21
C SER A 6 31.11 60.12 -19.11
N GLU A 7 30.14 60.79 -18.49
CA GLU A 7 29.00 60.17 -17.80
C GLU A 7 28.09 59.50 -18.85
N SER A 8 27.91 58.19 -18.76
CA SER A 8 26.81 57.50 -19.44
C SER A 8 25.56 57.61 -18.57
N SER A 9 24.53 58.26 -19.09
CA SER A 9 23.17 58.27 -18.55
C SER A 9 22.67 56.84 -18.32
N ALA A 10 22.60 56.42 -17.05
CA ALA A 10 21.85 55.24 -16.68
C ALA A 10 20.35 55.54 -16.87
N SER A 11 19.72 54.81 -17.79
CA SER A 11 18.27 54.78 -17.97
C SER A 11 17.57 54.41 -16.65
N PRO A 12 16.39 54.96 -16.34
CA PRO A 12 15.62 54.57 -15.16
C PRO A 12 15.31 53.07 -15.28
N LEU A 13 15.65 52.29 -14.25
CA LEU A 13 15.18 50.91 -14.11
C LEU A 13 13.64 50.94 -14.10
N GLU A 14 13.01 50.57 -15.22
CA GLU A 14 11.58 50.38 -15.32
C GLU A 14 11.14 49.40 -14.22
N ARG A 15 10.23 49.84 -13.34
CA ARG A 15 9.59 48.94 -12.38
C ARG A 15 8.96 47.79 -13.16
N PRO A 16 9.16 46.52 -12.76
CA PRO A 16 8.53 45.40 -13.44
C PRO A 16 7.01 45.61 -13.41
N ASN A 17 6.43 45.62 -14.61
CA ASN A 17 4.99 45.67 -14.85
C ASN A 17 4.26 44.65 -13.94
N ILE A 18 3.20 45.07 -13.22
CA ILE A 18 2.56 44.23 -12.19
C ILE A 18 1.85 43.02 -12.82
N LEU A 19 1.39 43.14 -14.07
CA LEU A 19 0.86 42.03 -14.86
C LEU A 19 1.96 41.02 -15.21
N ASN A 20 3.19 41.45 -15.53
CA ASN A 20 4.33 40.54 -15.72
C ASN A 20 4.66 39.78 -14.44
N SER A 21 4.72 40.48 -13.30
CA SER A 21 4.91 39.85 -11.99
C SER A 21 3.82 38.81 -11.71
N PHE A 22 2.54 39.17 -11.90
CA PHE A 22 1.41 38.25 -11.73
C PHE A 22 1.56 37.00 -12.62
N ASN A 23 1.91 37.16 -13.89
CA ASN A 23 2.13 36.05 -14.82
C ASN A 23 3.32 35.16 -14.41
N ASP A 24 4.37 35.74 -13.84
CA ASP A 24 5.55 35.00 -13.37
C ASP A 24 5.24 34.22 -12.08
N TYR A 25 4.50 34.80 -11.14
CA TYR A 25 4.00 34.07 -9.96
C TYR A 25 3.05 32.94 -10.36
N MET A 26 2.11 33.20 -11.28
CA MET A 26 1.23 32.16 -11.82
C MET A 26 2.02 30.99 -12.41
N ARG A 27 3.02 31.26 -13.26
CA ARG A 27 3.82 30.22 -13.92
C ARG A 27 4.72 29.44 -12.96
N ASN A 28 5.36 30.12 -12.01
CA ASN A 28 6.48 29.54 -11.27
C ASN A 28 6.14 29.17 -9.82
N GLN A 29 5.09 29.74 -9.23
CA GLN A 29 4.80 29.57 -7.79
C GLN A 29 3.40 29.04 -7.52
N TRP A 30 2.37 29.57 -8.16
CA TRP A 30 0.99 29.20 -7.84
C TRP A 30 0.46 28.02 -8.65
N THR A 31 1.03 27.72 -9.81
CA THR A 31 0.65 26.53 -10.56
C THR A 31 1.28 25.28 -9.97
N GLY A 32 0.45 24.28 -9.67
CA GLY A 32 0.84 22.93 -9.28
C GLY A 32 0.32 21.89 -10.27
N LYS A 33 0.81 20.66 -10.13
CA LYS A 33 0.38 19.53 -10.96
C LYS A 33 0.03 18.36 -10.05
N ALA A 34 -1.21 17.90 -10.14
CA ALA A 34 -1.68 16.75 -9.37
C ALA A 34 -1.07 15.45 -9.93
N VAL A 35 -1.12 14.37 -9.15
CA VAL A 35 -0.68 13.03 -9.59
C VAL A 35 -1.38 12.56 -10.86
N THR A 36 -2.62 12.98 -11.11
CA THR A 36 -3.36 12.69 -12.35
C THR A 36 -2.80 13.39 -13.58
N GLY A 37 -1.86 14.33 -13.40
CA GLY A 37 -1.30 15.18 -14.43
C GLY A 37 -2.08 16.46 -14.70
N ARG A 38 -3.27 16.64 -14.08
CA ARG A 38 -4.05 17.88 -14.18
C ARG A 38 -3.38 19.01 -13.41
N GLN A 39 -3.47 20.23 -13.94
CA GLN A 39 -2.94 21.43 -13.28
C GLN A 39 -3.95 21.98 -12.28
N TYR A 40 -3.45 22.63 -11.23
CA TYR A 40 -4.25 23.39 -10.29
C TYR A 40 -3.53 24.66 -9.87
N ILE A 41 -4.27 25.64 -9.38
CA ILE A 41 -3.76 26.92 -8.89
C ILE A 41 -3.91 26.99 -7.37
N ARG A 42 -2.84 27.40 -6.69
CA ARG A 42 -2.81 27.72 -5.24
C ARG A 42 -3.53 29.04 -4.98
N THR A 43 -4.85 29.03 -5.09
CA THR A 43 -5.70 30.22 -5.01
C THR A 43 -5.51 31.03 -3.74
N ARG A 44 -5.28 30.39 -2.59
CA ARG A 44 -4.99 31.11 -1.32
C ARG A 44 -3.72 31.95 -1.39
N GLN A 45 -2.65 31.46 -2.02
CA GLN A 45 -1.42 32.24 -2.19
C GLN A 45 -1.61 33.40 -3.17
N MET A 46 -2.33 33.15 -4.26
CA MET A 46 -2.68 34.18 -5.24
C MET A 46 -3.51 35.30 -4.60
N VAL A 47 -4.55 34.96 -3.84
CA VAL A 47 -5.39 35.93 -3.11
C VAL A 47 -4.55 36.73 -2.12
N LYS A 48 -3.71 36.07 -1.31
CA LYS A 48 -2.80 36.77 -0.37
C LYS A 48 -1.86 37.74 -1.08
N TRP A 49 -1.33 37.36 -2.24
CA TRP A 49 -0.47 38.24 -3.02
C TRP A 49 -1.25 39.43 -3.58
N MET A 50 -2.47 39.23 -4.11
CA MET A 50 -3.29 40.32 -4.62
C MET A 50 -3.75 41.28 -3.53
N GLU A 51 -3.96 40.79 -2.31
CA GLU A 51 -4.35 41.61 -1.14
C GLU A 51 -3.15 42.30 -0.46
N ALA A 52 -1.91 41.88 -0.76
CA ALA A 52 -0.71 42.50 -0.21
C ALA A 52 -0.46 43.91 -0.79
N SER A 53 0.17 44.76 0.03
CA SER A 53 0.65 46.10 -0.33
C SER A 53 2.16 46.16 -0.17
N GLU A 54 2.87 46.66 -1.18
CA GLU A 54 4.31 46.89 -1.16
C GLU A 54 4.60 48.32 -0.71
N SER A 55 4.56 48.57 0.60
CA SER A 55 4.93 49.83 1.29
C SER A 55 4.03 51.06 1.03
N SER A 56 4.06 52.01 1.99
CA SER A 56 3.31 53.27 2.26
C SER A 56 2.23 53.86 1.31
N ASP A 57 2.17 53.49 0.03
CA ASP A 57 1.04 53.76 -0.84
C ASP A 57 -0.07 52.74 -0.55
N ALA A 58 -1.28 53.22 -0.26
CA ALA A 58 -2.44 52.41 0.16
C ALA A 58 -2.97 51.43 -0.92
N SER A 59 -2.31 51.27 -2.06
CA SER A 59 -2.75 50.42 -3.17
C SER A 59 -2.21 48.99 -3.05
N THR A 60 -3.11 48.01 -3.10
CA THR A 60 -2.77 46.58 -3.14
C THR A 60 -2.24 46.16 -4.52
N ASN A 61 -1.57 45.00 -4.60
CA ASN A 61 -1.16 44.40 -5.87
C ASN A 61 -2.34 44.16 -6.82
N GLY A 62 -3.47 43.68 -6.29
CA GLY A 62 -4.69 43.44 -7.04
C GLY A 62 -5.31 44.72 -7.58
N GLY A 63 -5.29 45.82 -6.81
CA GLY A 63 -5.74 47.12 -7.28
C GLY A 63 -4.90 47.65 -8.44
N ARG A 64 -3.57 47.60 -8.30
CA ARG A 64 -2.63 47.98 -9.37
C ARG A 64 -2.82 47.13 -10.63
N LEU A 65 -3.02 45.82 -10.47
CA LEU A 65 -3.26 44.89 -11.57
C LEU A 65 -4.58 45.17 -12.29
N LEU A 66 -5.65 45.46 -11.54
CA LEU A 66 -6.95 45.83 -12.10
C LEU A 66 -6.87 47.10 -12.94
N ASP A 67 -6.21 48.13 -12.41
CA ASP A 67 -6.00 49.38 -13.15
C ASP A 67 -5.26 49.14 -14.46
N GLU A 68 -4.18 48.34 -14.42
CA GLU A 68 -3.36 48.04 -15.60
C GLU A 68 -4.15 47.28 -16.68
N VAL A 69 -4.86 46.21 -16.30
CA VAL A 69 -5.64 45.38 -17.24
C VAL A 69 -6.81 46.15 -17.85
N CYS A 70 -7.45 47.04 -17.09
CA CYS A 70 -8.51 47.90 -17.60
C CYS A 70 -7.98 48.96 -18.57
N GLN A 71 -6.85 49.62 -18.25
CA GLN A 71 -6.23 50.62 -19.13
C GLN A 71 -5.78 50.03 -20.48
N ALA A 72 -5.22 48.81 -20.47
CA ALA A 72 -4.80 48.13 -21.70
C ALA A 72 -5.96 47.81 -22.66
N ASN A 73 -7.16 47.55 -22.13
CA ASN A 73 -8.33 47.15 -22.93
C ASN A 73 -9.26 48.30 -23.30
N ASN A 74 -9.24 49.41 -22.57
CA ASN A 74 -10.02 50.61 -22.89
C ASN A 74 -9.20 51.89 -22.62
N PRO A 75 -8.25 52.24 -23.51
CA PRO A 75 -7.34 53.37 -23.30
C PRO A 75 -8.03 54.75 -23.28
N ILE A 76 -9.32 54.80 -23.63
CA ILE A 76 -10.13 56.03 -23.62
C ILE A 76 -10.77 56.26 -22.24
N SER A 77 -11.03 55.20 -21.46
CA SER A 77 -11.53 55.30 -20.09
C SER A 77 -10.38 55.41 -19.09
N LYS A 78 -10.29 56.53 -18.38
CA LYS A 78 -9.24 56.76 -17.35
C LYS A 78 -9.43 55.96 -16.05
N PHE A 79 -10.56 55.28 -15.89
CA PHE A 79 -10.91 54.56 -14.65
C PHE A 79 -11.42 53.15 -14.95
N PRO A 80 -11.09 52.15 -14.11
CA PRO A 80 -11.68 50.82 -14.19
C PRO A 80 -13.19 50.86 -13.90
N ALA A 81 -13.95 49.95 -14.52
CA ALA A 81 -15.41 49.88 -14.35
C ALA A 81 -15.85 49.42 -12.94
N VAL A 82 -14.93 48.88 -12.15
CA VAL A 82 -15.13 48.46 -10.76
C VAL A 82 -13.92 48.87 -9.93
N LYS A 83 -14.15 49.25 -8.67
CA LYS A 83 -13.07 49.54 -7.73
C LYS A 83 -12.62 48.27 -7.00
N TRP A 84 -11.32 48.18 -6.70
CA TRP A 84 -10.74 47.00 -6.03
C TRP A 84 -11.43 46.65 -4.71
N GLU A 85 -11.91 47.63 -3.95
CA GLU A 85 -12.56 47.43 -2.66
C GLU A 85 -13.87 46.63 -2.76
N TYR A 86 -14.46 46.52 -3.95
CA TYR A 86 -15.61 45.65 -4.18
C TYR A 86 -15.23 44.18 -4.39
N LEU A 87 -13.96 43.90 -4.68
CA LEU A 87 -13.39 42.56 -4.86
C LEU A 87 -12.59 42.11 -3.61
N SER A 88 -11.81 43.03 -3.02
CA SER A 88 -10.96 42.80 -1.86
C SER A 88 -11.73 42.21 -0.67
N GLY A 89 -11.14 41.26 0.05
CA GLY A 89 -11.81 40.59 1.17
C GLY A 89 -12.91 39.61 0.74
N ARG A 90 -13.08 39.38 -0.57
CA ARG A 90 -14.01 38.39 -1.14
C ARG A 90 -13.21 37.42 -2.03
N PRO A 91 -12.64 36.35 -1.46
CA PRO A 91 -11.69 35.49 -2.16
C PRO A 91 -12.20 34.94 -3.49
N HIS A 92 -13.50 34.62 -3.61
CA HIS A 92 -14.07 34.09 -4.85
C HIS A 92 -13.99 35.09 -6.01
N TRP A 93 -14.22 36.39 -5.78
CA TRP A 93 -14.11 37.41 -6.82
C TRP A 93 -12.65 37.72 -7.18
N VAL A 94 -11.74 37.61 -6.22
CA VAL A 94 -10.30 37.73 -6.47
C VAL A 94 -9.80 36.57 -7.34
N VAL A 95 -10.28 35.35 -7.09
CA VAL A 95 -9.97 34.17 -7.90
C VAL A 95 -10.54 34.30 -9.31
N GLU A 96 -11.80 34.72 -9.44
CA GLU A 96 -12.44 34.99 -10.73
C GLU A 96 -11.64 36.02 -11.55
N PHE A 97 -11.22 37.11 -10.90
CA PHE A 97 -10.38 38.13 -11.53
C PHE A 97 -9.04 37.55 -12.00
N GLY A 98 -8.39 36.70 -11.20
CA GLY A 98 -7.16 36.02 -11.59
C GLY A 98 -7.33 35.11 -12.81
N LEU A 99 -8.39 34.31 -12.85
CA LEU A 99 -8.74 33.46 -14.00
C LEU A 99 -8.95 34.30 -15.26
N LEU A 100 -9.80 35.33 -15.18
CA LEU A 100 -10.08 36.22 -16.31
C LEU A 100 -8.82 36.94 -16.79
N THR A 101 -7.96 37.38 -15.88
CA THR A 101 -6.69 38.04 -16.22
C THR A 101 -5.78 37.12 -17.04
N ILE A 102 -5.66 35.85 -16.64
CA ILE A 102 -4.87 34.84 -17.36
C ILE A 102 -5.47 34.50 -18.73
N LEU A 103 -6.79 34.60 -18.89
CA LEU A 103 -7.46 34.45 -20.17
C LEU A 103 -7.33 35.71 -21.06
N GLY A 104 -6.81 36.82 -20.54
CA GLY A 104 -6.73 38.12 -21.24
C GLY A 104 -8.01 38.97 -21.15
N TYR A 105 -8.96 38.55 -20.32
CA TYR A 105 -10.29 39.17 -20.17
C TYR A 105 -10.53 39.75 -18.77
N GLY A 106 -9.48 40.07 -18.00
CA GLY A 106 -9.61 40.59 -16.63
C GLY A 106 -10.48 41.86 -16.52
N HIS A 107 -10.59 42.66 -17.59
CA HIS A 107 -11.48 43.82 -17.67
C HIS A 107 -12.98 43.48 -17.58
N LEU A 108 -13.38 42.22 -17.79
CA LEU A 108 -14.77 41.76 -17.72
C LEU A 108 -15.24 41.41 -16.30
N ILE A 109 -14.39 41.52 -15.28
CA ILE A 109 -14.73 41.14 -13.90
C ILE A 109 -16.00 41.81 -13.37
N GLU A 110 -16.27 43.06 -13.75
CA GLU A 110 -17.51 43.76 -13.36
C GLU A 110 -18.76 43.15 -14.01
N ILE A 111 -18.65 42.65 -15.24
CA ILE A 111 -19.75 41.96 -15.93
C ILE A 111 -20.04 40.63 -15.23
N PHE A 112 -18.98 39.88 -14.87
CA PHE A 112 -19.08 38.64 -14.12
C PHE A 112 -19.74 38.86 -12.76
N ARG A 113 -19.30 39.89 -12.03
CA ARG A 113 -19.85 40.28 -10.73
C ARG A 113 -21.33 40.67 -10.80
N ARG A 114 -21.71 41.49 -11.79
CA ARG A 114 -23.09 41.98 -11.95
C ARG A 114 -24.07 40.87 -12.31
N HIS A 115 -23.63 39.89 -13.08
CA HIS A 115 -24.47 38.78 -13.54
C HIS A 115 -24.28 37.48 -12.75
N GLU A 116 -23.52 37.55 -11.65
CA GLU A 116 -23.20 36.43 -10.74
C GLU A 116 -22.62 35.21 -11.46
N ILE A 117 -21.80 35.45 -12.49
CA ILE A 117 -21.07 34.40 -13.20
C ILE A 117 -19.86 34.02 -12.34
N ARG A 118 -19.76 32.74 -11.93
CA ARG A 118 -18.73 32.28 -11.00
C ARG A 118 -18.11 30.94 -11.41
N TYR A 119 -16.79 30.88 -11.47
CA TYR A 119 -16.01 29.70 -11.84
C TYR A 119 -16.39 28.41 -11.07
N ASP A 120 -16.88 28.54 -9.84
CA ASP A 120 -17.16 27.44 -8.90
C ASP A 120 -18.58 26.85 -8.97
N VAL A 121 -19.46 27.37 -9.84
CA VAL A 121 -20.85 26.92 -9.95
C VAL A 121 -20.99 25.73 -10.91
N SER A 122 -21.73 24.71 -10.49
CA SER A 122 -22.11 23.56 -11.30
C SER A 122 -23.58 23.19 -11.05
N PRO A 123 -24.40 22.87 -12.08
CA PRO A 123 -24.06 22.82 -13.51
C PRO A 123 -23.83 24.21 -14.13
N TRP A 124 -22.97 24.27 -15.16
CA TRP A 124 -22.60 25.50 -15.86
C TRP A 124 -23.54 25.76 -17.03
N ASP A 125 -24.43 26.75 -16.87
CA ASP A 125 -25.40 27.15 -17.89
C ASP A 125 -24.73 27.98 -18.99
N THR A 126 -24.14 27.27 -19.94
CA THR A 126 -23.33 27.84 -21.02
C THR A 126 -24.14 28.82 -21.88
N ASP A 127 -25.42 28.52 -22.14
CA ASP A 127 -26.26 29.33 -23.02
C ASP A 127 -26.64 30.66 -22.36
N ASN A 128 -27.04 30.65 -21.09
CA ASN A 128 -27.33 31.87 -20.34
C ASN A 128 -26.10 32.76 -20.17
N ILE A 129 -24.94 32.15 -19.87
CA ILE A 129 -23.68 32.89 -19.73
C ILE A 129 -23.27 33.49 -21.08
N ARG A 130 -23.43 32.75 -22.19
CA ARG A 130 -23.19 33.27 -23.54
C ARG A 130 -24.02 34.51 -23.82
N GLU A 131 -25.32 34.50 -23.51
CA GLU A 131 -26.20 35.65 -23.72
C GLU A 131 -25.81 36.85 -22.84
N LYS A 132 -25.42 36.63 -21.57
CA LYS A 132 -24.93 37.68 -20.67
C LYS A 132 -23.61 38.32 -21.13
N LEU A 133 -22.78 37.57 -21.85
CA LEU A 133 -21.48 38.05 -22.36
C LEU A 133 -21.57 38.57 -23.81
N ARG A 134 -22.70 38.35 -24.49
CA ARG A 134 -22.95 38.83 -25.84
C ARG A 134 -22.88 40.36 -25.87
N GLY A 135 -22.13 40.91 -26.82
CA GLY A 135 -21.89 42.36 -26.92
C GLY A 135 -20.79 42.91 -26.01
N HIS A 136 -20.27 42.12 -25.07
CA HIS A 136 -19.08 42.48 -24.27
C HIS A 136 -17.78 41.88 -24.84
N ILE A 137 -17.86 40.82 -25.63
CA ILE A 137 -16.73 40.22 -26.36
C ILE A 137 -16.92 40.42 -27.87
N ASN A 138 -15.87 40.89 -28.56
CA ASN A 138 -15.92 41.24 -29.99
C ASN A 138 -16.17 40.01 -30.89
N ASN A 139 -17.35 39.95 -31.51
CA ASN A 139 -17.81 38.90 -32.42
C ASN A 139 -17.98 37.51 -31.78
N ASP A 140 -18.98 36.76 -32.26
CA ASP A 140 -19.39 35.44 -31.75
C ASP A 140 -18.24 34.43 -31.75
N GLY A 141 -17.33 34.48 -32.74
CA GLY A 141 -16.18 33.59 -32.79
C GLY A 141 -15.20 33.72 -31.62
N ARG A 142 -14.96 34.94 -31.10
CA ARG A 142 -14.10 35.14 -29.92
C ARG A 142 -14.81 34.75 -28.63
N LEU A 143 -16.13 34.96 -28.58
CA LEU A 143 -16.95 34.55 -27.46
C LEU A 143 -16.91 33.02 -27.30
N GLU A 144 -17.02 32.25 -28.39
CA GLU A 144 -16.90 30.78 -28.32
C GLU A 144 -15.53 30.31 -27.85
N ILE A 145 -14.44 30.93 -28.32
CA ILE A 145 -13.08 30.62 -27.85
C ILE A 145 -12.95 30.91 -26.35
N PHE A 146 -13.45 32.06 -25.90
CA PHE A 146 -13.45 32.41 -24.48
C PHE A 146 -14.23 31.38 -23.65
N MET A 147 -15.43 30.99 -24.08
CA MET A 147 -16.25 30.01 -23.36
C MET A 147 -15.54 28.66 -23.24
N LEU A 148 -14.89 28.20 -24.31
CA LEU A 148 -14.10 26.95 -24.31
C LEU A 148 -12.88 27.04 -23.38
N ASP A 149 -12.13 28.14 -23.45
CA ASP A 149 -10.95 28.32 -22.61
C ASP A 149 -11.31 28.52 -21.13
N PHE A 150 -12.39 29.25 -20.85
CA PHE A 150 -12.92 29.43 -19.50
C PHE A 150 -13.38 28.09 -18.91
N GLU A 151 -14.19 27.33 -19.63
CA GLU A 151 -14.67 26.02 -19.15
C GLU A 151 -13.50 25.06 -18.91
N ARG A 152 -12.49 25.06 -19.80
CA ARG A 152 -11.30 24.22 -19.62
C ARG A 152 -10.52 24.61 -18.37
N ARG A 153 -10.32 25.91 -18.13
CA ARG A 153 -9.40 26.40 -17.10
C ARG A 153 -10.03 26.66 -15.75
N ARG A 154 -11.35 26.84 -15.64
CA ARG A 154 -12.02 27.11 -14.36
C ARG A 154 -11.76 26.03 -13.30
N TRP A 155 -11.58 24.78 -13.74
CA TRP A 155 -11.24 23.66 -12.86
C TRP A 155 -9.82 23.72 -12.29
N GLU A 156 -8.88 24.37 -12.99
CA GLU A 156 -7.53 24.65 -12.45
C GLU A 156 -7.62 25.62 -11.27
N PHE A 157 -8.54 26.58 -11.33
CA PHE A 157 -8.78 27.58 -10.28
C PHE A 157 -9.78 27.11 -9.20
N ASN A 158 -10.45 25.98 -9.41
CA ASN A 158 -11.33 25.34 -8.42
C ASN A 158 -10.85 23.93 -8.00
N PRO A 159 -9.62 23.79 -7.49
CA PRO A 159 -9.18 22.52 -6.93
C PRO A 159 -9.98 22.20 -5.67
N VAL A 160 -10.24 20.91 -5.47
CA VAL A 160 -11.04 20.42 -4.35
C VAL A 160 -10.39 20.81 -3.02
N GLN A 161 -11.15 21.52 -2.19
CA GLN A 161 -10.79 21.82 -0.80
C GLN A 161 -11.25 20.68 0.11
N PHE A 162 -10.34 20.20 0.98
CA PHE A 162 -10.62 19.15 1.96
C PHE A 162 -11.00 19.77 3.30
N GLU A 163 -12.16 19.38 3.82
CA GLU A 163 -12.70 19.83 5.09
C GLU A 163 -13.13 18.64 5.94
N LEU A 164 -13.11 18.81 7.26
CA LEU A 164 -13.50 17.75 8.18
C LEU A 164 -14.99 17.42 8.01
N GLY A 165 -15.30 16.15 7.78
CA GLY A 165 -16.66 15.68 7.55
C GLY A 165 -17.20 15.96 6.15
N MET A 166 -16.33 16.24 5.17
CA MET A 166 -16.77 16.42 3.78
C MET A 166 -17.59 15.21 3.29
N ASP A 167 -18.65 15.45 2.52
CA ASP A 167 -19.42 14.41 1.83
C ASP A 167 -19.88 14.94 0.47
N LYS A 168 -19.03 14.80 -0.55
CA LYS A 168 -19.20 15.49 -1.84
C LYS A 168 -19.27 14.51 -3.01
N ALA A 169 -20.24 14.72 -3.90
CA ALA A 169 -20.22 14.13 -5.24
C ALA A 169 -19.47 15.07 -6.18
N LEU A 170 -18.24 14.70 -6.54
CA LEU A 170 -17.35 15.53 -7.34
C LEU A 170 -17.58 15.30 -8.83
N HIS A 171 -17.58 16.41 -9.58
CA HIS A 171 -17.63 16.39 -11.04
C HIS A 171 -16.35 15.77 -11.60
N GLU A 172 -16.44 15.11 -12.76
CA GLU A 172 -15.28 14.41 -13.38
C GLU A 172 -14.11 15.36 -13.68
N GLN A 173 -14.41 16.64 -13.93
CA GLN A 173 -13.42 17.67 -14.26
C GLN A 173 -12.77 18.30 -13.02
N CYS A 174 -13.30 18.08 -11.81
CA CYS A 174 -12.70 18.57 -10.57
C CYS A 174 -11.25 18.09 -10.44
N VAL A 175 -10.36 19.00 -10.02
CA VAL A 175 -8.96 18.64 -9.77
C VAL A 175 -8.79 18.26 -8.31
N LEU A 176 -8.44 16.99 -8.05
CA LEU A 176 -7.99 16.52 -6.75
C LEU A 176 -6.51 16.90 -6.58
N PRO A 177 -6.15 17.85 -5.68
CA PRO A 177 -4.79 18.37 -5.55
C PRO A 177 -3.88 17.42 -4.74
N PHE A 178 -3.83 16.15 -5.13
CA PHE A 178 -2.89 15.18 -4.58
C PHE A 178 -1.50 15.47 -5.15
N CYS A 179 -0.57 15.87 -4.30
CA CYS A 179 0.82 16.09 -4.68
C CYS A 179 1.62 14.77 -4.70
N ALA A 180 1.20 13.78 -3.91
CA ALA A 180 1.67 12.41 -4.01
C ALA A 180 0.51 11.43 -3.76
N ARG A 181 0.61 10.26 -4.39
CA ARG A 181 -0.30 9.13 -4.18
C ARG A 181 0.48 7.84 -4.34
N SER A 182 0.48 7.00 -3.31
CA SER A 182 1.12 5.69 -3.34
C SER A 182 0.15 4.64 -2.79
N ARG A 183 0.29 3.38 -3.21
CA ARG A 183 -0.57 2.30 -2.71
C ARG A 183 0.01 1.82 -1.38
N ILE A 184 -0.80 1.79 -0.32
CA ILE A 184 -0.33 1.38 1.02
C ILE A 184 -0.13 -0.13 1.05
N ASN A 185 -1.14 -0.88 0.61
CA ASN A 185 -1.05 -2.31 0.55
C ASN A 185 -1.93 -2.90 -0.55
N HIS A 186 -1.80 -4.20 -0.61
CA HIS A 186 -2.31 -5.10 -1.61
C HIS A 186 -3.18 -6.19 -0.98
N LYS A 187 -3.59 -5.98 0.27
CA LYS A 187 -4.23 -6.99 1.12
C LYS A 187 -5.76 -6.94 1.07
N GLY A 188 -6.35 -5.94 0.39
CA GLY A 188 -7.79 -5.67 0.39
C GLY A 188 -8.52 -6.24 -0.82
N ALA A 189 -9.46 -7.16 -0.61
CA ALA A 189 -10.29 -7.75 -1.67
C ALA A 189 -11.42 -6.82 -2.17
N THR A 190 -11.84 -5.85 -1.36
CA THR A 190 -13.04 -5.01 -1.58
C THR A 190 -12.72 -3.56 -1.91
N ALA A 191 -11.60 -3.04 -1.41
CA ALA A 191 -11.19 -1.65 -1.57
C ALA A 191 -9.69 -1.53 -1.78
N SER A 192 -9.27 -0.50 -2.51
CA SER A 192 -7.86 -0.13 -2.65
C SER A 192 -7.51 0.95 -1.65
N LEU A 193 -6.44 0.74 -0.87
CA LEU A 193 -5.96 1.70 0.12
C LEU A 193 -4.75 2.48 -0.41
N TRP A 194 -4.83 3.80 -0.35
CA TRP A 194 -3.81 4.71 -0.86
C TRP A 194 -3.32 5.65 0.23
N GLU A 195 -2.03 5.89 0.27
CA GLU A 195 -1.47 7.05 0.94
C GLU A 195 -1.57 8.22 -0.02
N ILE A 196 -2.14 9.33 0.44
CA ILE A 196 -2.15 10.58 -0.33
C ILE A 196 -1.50 11.70 0.47
N ALA A 197 -0.85 12.61 -0.25
CA ALA A 197 -0.34 13.86 0.30
C ALA A 197 -1.07 15.03 -0.36
N VAL A 198 -1.45 16.01 0.47
CA VAL A 198 -2.14 17.24 0.02
C VAL A 198 -1.43 18.45 0.63
N GLU A 199 -1.21 19.48 -0.17
CA GLU A 199 -0.64 20.75 0.29
C GLU A 199 -1.58 21.45 1.27
N GLU A 200 -1.01 22.17 2.24
CA GLU A 200 -1.75 22.91 3.26
C GLU A 200 -2.76 23.92 2.67
N ASP A 201 -2.48 24.46 1.49
CA ASP A 201 -3.37 25.41 0.80
C ASP A 201 -4.73 24.83 0.43
N PHE A 202 -4.86 23.50 0.33
CA PHE A 202 -6.10 22.81 -0.05
C PHE A 202 -6.80 22.17 1.15
N ILE A 203 -6.39 22.50 2.36
CA ILE A 203 -6.91 21.92 3.60
C ILE A 203 -7.51 23.04 4.45
N GLU A 204 -8.79 22.88 4.78
CA GLU A 204 -9.51 23.80 5.66
C GLU A 204 -9.04 23.69 7.12
N GLU A 205 -9.19 24.78 7.87
CA GLU A 205 -8.66 24.90 9.24
C GLU A 205 -9.16 23.78 10.16
N SER A 206 -10.46 23.43 10.06
CA SER A 206 -11.08 22.35 10.83
C SER A 206 -10.40 21.00 10.63
N LEU A 207 -9.94 20.72 9.41
CA LEU A 207 -9.22 19.50 9.10
C LEU A 207 -7.76 19.59 9.58
N ARG A 208 -7.09 20.72 9.39
CA ARG A 208 -5.71 20.92 9.87
C ARG A 208 -5.57 20.66 11.37
N ASP A 209 -6.52 21.15 12.17
CA ASP A 209 -6.56 20.92 13.61
C ASP A 209 -6.76 19.44 13.94
N ALA A 210 -7.66 18.77 13.23
CA ALA A 210 -8.00 17.37 13.46
C ALA A 210 -6.83 16.41 13.16
N ILE A 211 -5.92 16.77 12.24
CA ILE A 211 -4.79 15.93 11.80
C ILE A 211 -3.43 16.63 11.89
N LYS A 212 -3.26 17.54 12.85
CA LYS A 212 -2.01 18.32 13.03
C LYS A 212 -0.73 17.47 13.03
N GLY A 213 -0.81 16.25 13.58
CA GLY A 213 0.33 15.34 13.66
C GLY A 213 0.68 14.60 12.36
N SER A 214 -0.14 14.69 11.30
CA SER A 214 0.21 14.16 9.97
C SER A 214 0.90 15.19 9.06
N ARG A 215 1.09 16.42 9.55
CA ARG A 215 1.79 17.49 8.85
C ARG A 215 3.29 17.18 8.72
N TYR A 216 3.84 17.37 7.53
CA TYR A 216 5.27 17.24 7.27
C TYR A 216 5.73 18.23 6.20
N LYS A 217 7.06 18.42 6.10
CA LYS A 217 7.67 19.24 5.05
C LYS A 217 8.08 18.38 3.86
N HIS A 218 7.35 18.50 2.76
CA HIS A 218 7.73 17.93 1.47
C HIS A 218 8.76 18.82 0.76
N LYS A 219 9.76 18.21 0.12
CA LYS A 219 10.86 18.92 -0.55
C LYS A 219 10.37 19.89 -1.63
N ASP A 220 9.43 19.42 -2.46
CA ASP A 220 8.98 20.15 -3.65
C ASP A 220 7.71 20.99 -3.43
N PHE A 221 6.92 20.69 -2.38
CA PHE A 221 5.59 21.27 -2.16
C PHE A 221 5.47 22.01 -0.81
N GLY A 222 6.55 22.07 -0.02
CA GLY A 222 6.53 22.73 1.27
C GLY A 222 5.68 21.99 2.30
N SER A 223 4.69 22.64 2.89
CA SER A 223 3.88 22.05 3.96
C SER A 223 2.76 21.17 3.41
N CYS A 224 2.75 19.89 3.79
CA CYS A 224 1.75 18.92 3.34
C CYS A 224 1.22 18.07 4.49
N TYR A 225 0.05 17.47 4.30
CA TYR A 225 -0.56 16.52 5.23
C TYR A 225 -0.72 15.16 4.55
N ARG A 226 -0.56 14.09 5.34
CA ARG A 226 -0.74 12.70 4.90
C ARG A 226 -2.12 12.19 5.31
N PHE A 227 -2.73 11.41 4.43
CA PHE A 227 -4.01 10.75 4.64
C PHE A 227 -3.97 9.33 4.12
N ALA A 228 -4.85 8.48 4.67
CA ALA A 228 -5.22 7.22 4.04
C ALA A 228 -6.54 7.42 3.27
N LEU A 229 -6.54 7.00 2.01
CA LEU A 229 -7.69 7.05 1.12
C LEU A 229 -8.11 5.63 0.76
N LYS A 230 -9.29 5.21 1.22
CA LYS A 230 -9.88 3.91 0.91
C LYS A 230 -10.87 4.09 -0.24
N SER A 231 -10.57 3.50 -1.39
CA SER A 231 -11.32 3.65 -2.65
C SER A 231 -12.03 2.36 -3.04
N TYR A 232 -13.32 2.45 -3.34
CA TYR A 232 -14.20 1.36 -3.76
C TYR A 232 -14.65 1.57 -5.19
N GLY A 233 -14.75 0.48 -5.95
CA GLY A 233 -15.43 0.48 -7.23
C GLY A 233 -16.95 0.47 -7.08
N GLU A 234 -17.64 0.80 -8.16
CA GLU A 234 -19.11 0.87 -8.21
C GLU A 234 -19.81 -0.42 -7.74
N GLN A 235 -19.20 -1.58 -7.98
CA GLN A 235 -19.72 -2.88 -7.56
C GLN A 235 -19.67 -3.15 -6.05
N CYS A 236 -19.00 -2.29 -5.28
CA CYS A 236 -18.84 -2.42 -3.83
C CYS A 236 -19.50 -1.26 -3.08
N SER A 237 -20.49 -0.59 -3.68
CA SER A 237 -21.17 0.56 -3.07
C SER A 237 -21.87 0.22 -1.76
N ASP A 238 -22.42 -1.00 -1.64
CA ASP A 238 -23.03 -1.53 -0.43
C ASP A 238 -22.02 -1.65 0.73
N ILE A 239 -20.82 -2.17 0.44
CA ILE A 239 -19.72 -2.27 1.41
C ILE A 239 -19.26 -0.87 1.84
N TYR A 240 -19.12 0.04 0.87
CA TYR A 240 -18.78 1.44 1.15
C TYR A 240 -19.82 2.11 2.07
N GLU A 241 -21.11 1.96 1.80
CA GLU A 241 -22.16 2.58 2.63
C GLU A 241 -22.18 1.99 4.04
N ASN A 242 -22.00 0.67 4.19
CA ASN A 242 -21.90 0.03 5.49
C ASN A 242 -20.73 0.60 6.30
N GLU A 243 -19.54 0.71 5.69
CA GLU A 243 -18.35 1.22 6.36
C GLU A 243 -18.46 2.72 6.67
N LYS A 244 -19.01 3.53 5.75
CA LYS A 244 -19.32 4.94 5.99
C LYS A 244 -20.26 5.10 7.19
N ASN A 245 -21.32 4.29 7.27
CA ASN A 245 -22.25 4.31 8.39
C ASN A 245 -21.60 3.89 9.71
N ALA A 246 -20.72 2.89 9.68
CA ALA A 246 -19.95 2.49 10.85
C ALA A 246 -19.04 3.62 11.35
N PHE A 247 -18.32 4.29 10.45
CA PHE A 247 -17.48 5.44 10.79
C PHE A 247 -18.28 6.63 11.35
N ASN A 248 -19.43 6.93 10.75
CA ASN A 248 -20.34 7.94 11.29
C ASN A 248 -20.83 7.56 12.69
N ALA A 249 -21.08 6.27 12.93
CA ALA A 249 -21.54 5.75 14.22
C ALA A 249 -20.47 5.84 15.31
N ILE A 250 -19.17 5.79 15.00
CA ILE A 250 -18.06 5.89 15.96
C ILE A 250 -17.31 7.23 15.93
N GLN A 251 -17.83 8.21 15.19
CA GLN A 251 -17.20 9.51 15.03
C GLN A 251 -16.91 10.19 16.38
N GLY A 252 -15.67 10.61 16.59
CA GLY A 252 -15.20 11.28 17.80
C GLY A 252 -14.40 10.38 18.75
N GLU A 253 -14.40 9.06 18.53
CA GLU A 253 -13.68 8.13 19.40
C GLU A 253 -12.15 8.20 19.21
N ARG A 254 -11.42 8.38 20.33
CA ARG A 254 -9.97 8.63 20.31
C ARG A 254 -9.13 7.43 19.88
N ASN A 255 -9.53 6.24 20.32
CA ASN A 255 -8.79 4.98 20.17
C ASN A 255 -9.16 4.21 18.88
N MET A 256 -9.86 4.88 17.95
CA MET A 256 -10.23 4.38 16.63
C MET A 256 -9.66 5.30 15.56
N VAL A 257 -9.38 4.75 14.38
CA VAL A 257 -8.91 5.54 13.24
C VAL A 257 -9.96 6.59 12.89
N LYS A 258 -9.51 7.85 12.87
CA LYS A 258 -10.37 9.00 12.61
C LYS A 258 -10.87 9.01 11.17
N TYR A 259 -12.19 9.03 11.03
CA TYR A 259 -12.90 9.35 9.81
C TYR A 259 -12.83 10.86 9.53
N LEU A 260 -12.38 11.23 8.33
CA LEU A 260 -12.17 12.62 7.94
C LEU A 260 -13.20 13.11 6.91
N GLY A 261 -13.84 12.20 6.17
CA GLY A 261 -14.91 12.50 5.24
C GLY A 261 -14.98 11.52 4.07
N THR A 262 -15.91 11.77 3.16
CA THR A 262 -16.16 11.00 1.96
C THR A 262 -16.24 11.87 0.71
N PHE A 263 -15.91 11.28 -0.42
CA PHE A 263 -16.24 11.86 -1.70
C PHE A 263 -16.40 10.80 -2.77
N GLN A 264 -17.22 11.13 -3.76
CA GLN A 264 -17.48 10.28 -4.92
C GLN A 264 -16.89 10.96 -6.15
N CYS A 265 -16.21 10.21 -7.00
CA CYS A 265 -15.73 10.70 -8.29
C CYS A 265 -16.38 9.92 -9.41
N SER A 266 -16.96 10.63 -10.37
CA SER A 266 -17.30 10.06 -11.68
C SER A 266 -16.01 10.00 -12.51
N GLY A 267 -15.66 8.83 -13.04
CA GLY A 267 -14.42 8.64 -13.80
C GLY A 267 -14.57 9.01 -15.28
N ASP A 268 -13.49 9.49 -15.87
CA ASP A 268 -13.37 9.97 -17.28
C ASP A 268 -13.62 8.91 -18.37
N SER A 269 -14.03 7.69 -18.02
CA SER A 269 -14.18 6.58 -18.97
C SER A 269 -15.45 5.77 -18.71
N LEU A 270 -16.15 5.47 -19.80
CA LEU A 270 -17.33 4.61 -19.80
C LEU A 270 -16.90 3.18 -19.45
N ASN A 271 -17.61 2.57 -18.50
CA ASN A 271 -17.51 1.14 -18.24
C ASN A 271 -18.09 0.35 -19.44
N ALA A 272 -17.92 -0.98 -19.43
CA ALA A 272 -18.37 -1.85 -20.51
C ALA A 272 -19.89 -1.81 -20.80
N ARG A 273 -20.68 -1.12 -19.97
CA ARG A 273 -22.12 -0.90 -20.12
C ARG A 273 -22.47 0.52 -20.60
N GLY A 274 -21.48 1.32 -21.00
CA GLY A 274 -21.69 2.69 -21.44
C GLY A 274 -22.04 3.66 -20.31
N VAL A 275 -21.73 3.32 -19.05
CA VAL A 275 -21.97 4.17 -17.88
C VAL A 275 -20.63 4.64 -17.31
N MET A 276 -20.52 5.91 -16.91
CA MET A 276 -19.29 6.42 -16.29
C MET A 276 -18.97 5.63 -15.02
N SER A 277 -17.74 5.11 -14.90
CA SER A 277 -17.34 4.35 -13.71
C SER A 277 -17.26 5.29 -12.51
N ARG A 278 -18.06 5.03 -11.46
CA ARG A 278 -17.98 5.77 -10.20
C ARG A 278 -17.00 5.13 -9.24
N SER A 279 -16.27 5.96 -8.52
CA SER A 279 -15.49 5.55 -7.36
C SER A 279 -16.06 6.19 -6.10
N TYR A 280 -16.11 5.41 -5.03
CA TYR A 280 -16.53 5.85 -3.71
C TYR A 280 -15.29 5.88 -2.82
N ASN A 281 -15.06 6.98 -2.13
CA ASN A 281 -13.81 7.18 -1.40
C ASN A 281 -14.07 7.62 0.03
N ILE A 282 -13.40 6.96 0.98
CA ILE A 282 -13.37 7.31 2.40
C ILE A 282 -11.98 7.87 2.71
N LEU A 283 -11.93 9.07 3.29
CA LEU A 283 -10.72 9.73 3.76
C LEU A 283 -10.54 9.47 5.25
N LEU A 284 -9.38 8.94 5.63
CA LEU A 284 -9.03 8.54 6.99
C LEU A 284 -7.72 9.19 7.43
N GLU A 285 -7.52 9.33 8.74
CA GLU A 285 -6.19 9.68 9.25
C GLU A 285 -5.17 8.59 8.87
N TYR A 286 -3.93 9.02 8.63
CA TYR A 286 -2.87 8.12 8.21
C TYR A 286 -2.29 7.32 9.38
N GLY A 287 -2.24 5.99 9.23
CA GLY A 287 -1.50 5.09 10.11
C GLY A 287 -0.10 4.81 9.55
N GLU A 288 0.91 4.85 10.42
CA GLU A 288 2.33 4.67 10.05
C GLU A 288 2.63 3.22 9.65
N ASP A 289 2.11 2.28 10.45
CA ASP A 289 2.28 0.85 10.32
C ASP A 289 1.09 0.13 10.98
N ASP A 290 0.68 -1.02 10.43
CA ASP A 290 -0.21 -1.96 11.13
C ASP A 290 0.58 -2.75 12.20
N LEU A 291 -0.10 -3.39 13.16
CA LEU A 291 0.58 -4.04 14.28
C LEU A 291 1.49 -5.21 13.83
N ASN A 292 1.15 -5.88 12.73
CA ASN A 292 2.00 -6.93 12.16
C ASN A 292 3.26 -6.32 11.55
N GLU A 293 3.12 -5.22 10.79
CA GLU A 293 4.25 -4.44 10.28
C GLU A 293 5.11 -3.87 11.41
N TYR A 294 4.49 -3.42 12.51
CA TYR A 294 5.18 -2.95 13.70
C TYR A 294 6.09 -4.05 14.27
N PHE A 295 5.60 -5.28 14.39
CA PHE A 295 6.41 -6.42 14.85
C PHE A 295 7.58 -6.79 13.92
N ILE A 296 7.48 -6.44 12.63
CA ILE A 296 8.53 -6.67 11.63
C ILE A 296 9.60 -5.58 11.69
N VAL A 297 9.19 -4.32 11.85
CA VAL A 297 10.05 -3.14 11.74
C VAL A 297 10.76 -2.83 13.05
N TYR A 298 10.07 -3.02 14.18
CA TYR A 298 10.57 -2.67 15.50
C TYR A 298 11.04 -3.89 16.27
N ASN A 299 11.93 -3.67 17.24
CA ASN A 299 12.38 -4.72 18.14
C ASN A 299 11.56 -4.66 19.43
N PRO A 300 11.33 -5.81 20.08
CA PRO A 300 10.56 -5.86 21.31
C PRO A 300 11.22 -5.03 22.42
N PRO A 301 10.44 -4.30 23.23
CA PRO A 301 10.99 -3.57 24.37
C PRO A 301 11.63 -4.56 25.34
N ALA A 302 12.83 -4.22 25.83
CA ALA A 302 13.58 -5.10 26.74
C ALA A 302 13.48 -4.70 28.22
N LEU A 303 13.17 -3.42 28.47
CA LEU A 303 13.11 -2.84 29.81
C LEU A 303 11.68 -2.75 30.31
N GLY A 304 11.48 -2.96 31.61
CA GLY A 304 10.17 -2.90 32.26
C GLY A 304 9.33 -1.67 31.90
N PRO A 305 9.85 -0.42 32.01
CA PRO A 305 9.10 0.78 31.61
C PRO A 305 8.67 0.78 30.14
N GLY A 306 9.51 0.26 29.25
CA GLY A 306 9.20 0.14 27.83
C GLY A 306 8.15 -0.93 27.52
N ILE A 307 8.21 -2.05 28.23
CA ILE A 307 7.23 -3.13 28.16
C ILE A 307 5.87 -2.63 28.66
N ILE A 308 5.85 -1.92 29.79
CA ILE A 308 4.63 -1.31 30.34
C ILE A 308 4.06 -0.27 29.37
N ASP A 309 4.88 0.60 28.78
CA ASP A 309 4.40 1.60 27.80
C ASP A 309 3.76 0.95 26.57
N PHE A 310 4.39 -0.10 26.05
CA PHE A 310 3.85 -0.89 24.94
C PHE A 310 2.47 -1.48 25.29
N TRP A 311 2.35 -2.14 26.44
CA TRP A 311 1.09 -2.74 26.87
C TRP A 311 0.01 -1.69 27.16
N ARG A 312 0.36 -0.58 27.81
CA ARG A 312 -0.54 0.56 28.07
C ARG A 312 -1.18 1.09 26.78
N LYS A 313 -0.40 1.21 25.71
CA LYS A 313 -0.89 1.62 24.39
C LYS A 313 -1.75 0.54 23.74
N LEU A 314 -1.34 -0.72 23.77
CA LEU A 314 -2.08 -1.81 23.14
C LEU A 314 -3.42 -2.09 23.84
N PHE A 315 -3.52 -1.90 25.16
CA PHE A 315 -4.76 -2.09 25.92
C PHE A 315 -5.84 -1.06 25.60
N GLN A 316 -5.49 0.07 24.97
CA GLN A 316 -6.47 1.03 24.46
C GLN A 316 -7.39 0.42 23.39
N ILE A 317 -6.99 -0.69 22.76
CA ILE A 317 -7.86 -1.44 21.85
C ILE A 317 -9.03 -2.09 22.61
N ALA A 318 -8.86 -2.51 23.86
CA ALA A 318 -9.99 -2.97 24.68
C ALA A 318 -10.96 -1.83 25.02
N ASP A 319 -10.45 -0.61 25.26
CA ASP A 319 -11.30 0.59 25.38
C ASP A 319 -12.06 0.88 24.09
N ALA A 320 -11.40 0.78 22.92
CA ALA A 320 -12.06 0.94 21.64
C ALA A 320 -13.20 -0.10 21.46
N LEU A 321 -12.93 -1.38 21.75
CA LEU A 321 -13.91 -2.44 21.61
C LEU A 321 -15.12 -2.26 22.53
N GLN A 322 -14.94 -1.90 23.81
CA GLN A 322 -16.08 -1.67 24.71
C GLN A 322 -17.01 -0.56 24.20
N LYS A 323 -16.47 0.45 23.50
CA LYS A 323 -17.23 1.55 22.90
C LYS A 323 -17.96 1.14 21.62
N VAL A 324 -17.35 0.28 20.80
CA VAL A 324 -18.07 -0.36 19.69
C VAL A 324 -19.24 -1.18 20.23
N HIS A 325 -19.00 -1.95 21.30
CA HIS A 325 -19.99 -2.86 21.88
C HIS A 325 -21.19 -2.16 22.50
N ASN A 326 -20.98 -0.98 23.09
CA ASN A 326 -21.99 -0.23 23.84
C ASN A 326 -22.08 1.21 23.33
N LEU A 327 -22.32 1.37 22.03
CA LEU A 327 -22.31 2.69 21.42
C LEU A 327 -23.57 3.48 21.81
N GLU A 328 -23.41 4.58 22.52
CA GLU A 328 -24.51 5.49 22.89
C GLU A 328 -24.53 6.72 21.97
N ARG A 329 -25.68 7.01 21.36
CA ARG A 329 -25.90 8.20 20.54
C ARG A 329 -27.07 9.02 21.06
N LYS A 330 -26.80 10.29 21.35
CA LYS A 330 -27.85 11.27 21.69
C LYS A 330 -28.57 11.72 20.44
N LYS A 331 -29.90 11.60 20.46
CA LYS A 331 -30.80 12.18 19.47
C LYS A 331 -30.91 13.70 19.68
N PRO A 332 -31.35 14.45 18.66
CA PRO A 332 -31.56 15.90 18.78
C PRO A 332 -32.55 16.31 19.87
N ASN A 333 -33.50 15.43 20.23
CA ASN A 333 -34.47 15.66 21.29
C ASN A 333 -33.92 15.37 22.70
N GLY A 334 -32.65 14.99 22.83
CA GLY A 334 -31.99 14.66 24.09
C GLY A 334 -32.04 13.18 24.48
N ASP A 335 -32.83 12.34 23.79
CA ASP A 335 -32.94 10.91 24.09
C ASP A 335 -31.68 10.16 23.64
N SER A 336 -31.17 9.26 24.46
CA SER A 336 -30.07 8.36 24.06
C SER A 336 -30.60 7.09 23.40
N VAL A 337 -30.01 6.71 22.28
CA VAL A 337 -30.15 5.37 21.68
C VAL A 337 -28.86 4.61 21.92
N VAL A 338 -28.97 3.43 22.52
CA VAL A 338 -27.84 2.52 22.70
C VAL A 338 -27.86 1.49 21.58
N TYR A 339 -26.72 1.30 20.94
CA TYR A 339 -26.48 0.29 19.94
C TYR A 339 -25.60 -0.81 20.55
N GLU A 340 -26.01 -2.06 20.33
CA GLU A 340 -25.18 -3.24 20.55
C GLU A 340 -24.38 -3.47 19.27
N GLY A 341 -23.06 -3.28 19.37
CA GLY A 341 -22.15 -3.38 18.24
C GLY A 341 -21.15 -4.53 18.33
N CYS A 342 -20.53 -4.84 17.20
CA CYS A 342 -19.43 -5.80 17.09
C CYS A 342 -18.52 -5.41 15.93
N HIS A 343 -17.20 -5.50 16.12
CA HIS A 343 -16.20 -5.23 15.07
C HIS A 343 -16.05 -6.41 14.10
N ALA A 344 -16.05 -7.65 14.63
CA ALA A 344 -16.04 -8.92 13.91
C ALA A 344 -14.78 -9.25 13.06
N ASP A 345 -13.80 -8.34 13.00
CA ASP A 345 -12.52 -8.57 12.31
C ASP A 345 -11.29 -8.03 13.06
N VAL A 346 -11.23 -8.23 14.38
CA VAL A 346 -10.07 -7.79 15.19
C VAL A 346 -8.87 -8.69 14.90
N LYS A 347 -7.79 -8.10 14.36
CA LYS A 347 -6.53 -8.77 14.02
C LYS A 347 -5.39 -7.76 13.96
N PRO A 348 -4.11 -8.19 13.94
CA PRO A 348 -2.97 -7.27 13.89
C PRO A 348 -3.02 -6.28 12.71
N ASP A 349 -3.44 -6.72 11.52
CA ASP A 349 -3.56 -5.86 10.33
C ASP A 349 -4.59 -4.72 10.49
N ASN A 350 -5.54 -4.85 11.43
CA ASN A 350 -6.60 -3.87 11.70
C ASN A 350 -6.32 -3.04 12.97
N ILE A 351 -5.10 -3.12 13.53
CA ILE A 351 -4.63 -2.27 14.62
C ILE A 351 -3.50 -1.42 14.07
N LEU A 352 -3.73 -0.12 13.89
CA LEU A 352 -2.78 0.79 13.27
C LEU A 352 -2.06 1.63 14.33
N ARG A 353 -0.76 1.84 14.14
CA ARG A 353 -0.01 2.84 14.89
C ARG A 353 -0.20 4.22 14.25
N VAL A 354 -0.81 5.13 14.99
CA VAL A 354 -1.05 6.52 14.58
C VAL A 354 -0.39 7.44 15.58
N GLN A 355 0.65 8.16 15.15
CA GLN A 355 1.39 9.10 16.02
C GLN A 355 1.91 8.46 17.32
N GLY A 356 2.34 7.19 17.24
CA GLY A 356 2.86 6.44 18.38
C GLY A 356 1.84 5.74 19.27
N ASP A 357 0.53 5.92 19.04
CA ASP A 357 -0.55 5.22 19.74
C ASP A 357 -1.18 4.15 18.84
N PHE A 358 -1.68 3.06 19.42
CA PHE A 358 -2.42 2.03 18.68
C PHE A 358 -3.91 2.36 18.60
N LYS A 359 -4.49 2.22 17.42
CA LYS A 359 -5.90 2.50 17.14
C LYS A 359 -6.56 1.39 16.34
N LEU A 360 -7.83 1.12 16.64
CA LEU A 360 -8.63 0.15 15.90
C LEU A 360 -9.06 0.72 14.53
N ALA A 361 -8.95 -0.08 13.49
CA ALA A 361 -9.22 0.28 12.10
C ALA A 361 -10.07 -0.78 11.38
N ASP A 362 -10.52 -0.43 10.16
CA ASP A 362 -11.28 -1.28 9.24
C ASP A 362 -12.62 -1.81 9.78
N PHE A 363 -13.63 -0.95 9.72
CA PHE A 363 -14.99 -1.25 10.18
C PHE A 363 -15.87 -1.86 9.07
N GLY A 364 -15.29 -2.40 8.01
CA GLY A 364 -16.03 -2.96 6.87
C GLY A 364 -16.93 -4.16 7.22
N PHE A 365 -16.68 -4.82 8.35
CA PHE A 365 -17.50 -5.91 8.88
C PHE A 365 -18.25 -5.56 10.16
N ALA A 366 -18.15 -4.31 10.62
CA ALA A 366 -18.76 -3.89 11.87
C ALA A 366 -20.29 -3.88 11.74
N THR A 367 -20.97 -4.32 12.79
CA THR A 367 -22.44 -4.32 12.88
C THR A 367 -22.88 -3.50 14.07
N PHE A 368 -23.95 -2.71 13.93
CA PHE A 368 -24.56 -1.94 15.02
C PHE A 368 -26.07 -2.14 15.01
N ASN A 369 -26.61 -2.76 16.05
CA ASN A 369 -28.05 -3.01 16.19
C ASN A 369 -28.63 -2.18 17.34
N ILE A 370 -29.82 -1.60 17.17
CA ILE A 370 -30.47 -0.86 18.25
C ILE A 370 -30.85 -1.83 19.37
N ARG A 371 -30.47 -1.48 20.61
CA ARG A 371 -30.84 -2.26 21.79
C ARG A 371 -32.34 -2.08 22.08
N ASN A 372 -33.13 -3.13 21.86
CA ASN A 372 -34.56 -3.10 22.16
C ASN A 372 -34.82 -3.29 23.67
N VAL A 373 -35.06 -2.17 24.37
CA VAL A 373 -35.32 -2.13 25.82
C VAL A 373 -36.57 -2.93 26.21
N ALA A 374 -37.53 -3.10 25.29
CA ALA A 374 -38.82 -3.76 25.56
C ALA A 374 -38.79 -5.30 25.53
N SER A 375 -37.79 -5.93 24.91
CA SER A 375 -37.77 -7.39 24.73
C SER A 375 -36.73 -8.14 25.57
N ASN A 376 -35.79 -7.44 26.24
CA ASN A 376 -34.64 -8.04 26.94
C ASN A 376 -33.90 -9.12 26.11
N LYS A 377 -34.09 -9.11 24.79
CA LYS A 377 -33.49 -10.02 23.83
C LYS A 377 -32.51 -9.19 23.02
N GLU A 378 -31.23 -9.47 23.21
CA GLU A 378 -30.12 -8.95 22.40
C GLU A 378 -30.52 -8.94 20.94
N ALA A 379 -30.24 -7.84 20.23
CA ALA A 379 -30.62 -7.71 18.83
C ALA A 379 -29.71 -8.62 17.98
N LYS A 380 -30.25 -9.78 17.59
CA LYS A 380 -29.55 -10.86 16.88
C LYS A 380 -29.39 -10.55 15.39
N THR A 381 -28.34 -9.83 15.02
CA THR A 381 -27.84 -9.83 13.64
C THR A 381 -26.37 -10.23 13.65
N LEU A 382 -26.06 -11.30 12.95
CA LEU A 382 -24.75 -11.94 12.92
C LEU A 382 -23.85 -11.25 11.88
N PRO A 383 -22.55 -11.03 12.18
CA PRO A 383 -21.62 -10.56 11.16
C PRO A 383 -21.56 -11.57 10.01
N ALA A 384 -21.83 -11.12 8.77
CA ALA A 384 -21.84 -12.00 7.61
C ALA A 384 -20.44 -12.54 7.26
N ARG A 385 -19.38 -11.85 7.71
CA ARG A 385 -17.98 -12.04 7.28
C ARG A 385 -17.00 -11.62 8.39
N GLY A 386 -15.76 -12.11 8.31
CA GLY A 386 -14.65 -11.86 9.27
C GLY A 386 -13.50 -12.85 9.05
N THR A 387 -12.30 -12.55 9.56
CA THR A 387 -11.11 -13.41 9.41
C THR A 387 -11.20 -14.66 10.28
N GLU A 388 -10.83 -15.83 9.76
CA GLU A 388 -10.93 -17.10 10.49
C GLU A 388 -9.78 -17.31 11.49
N THR A 389 -8.54 -16.91 11.17
CA THR A 389 -7.36 -17.15 12.03
C THR A 389 -7.54 -16.66 13.47
N TYR A 390 -8.08 -15.45 13.65
CA TYR A 390 -8.31 -14.84 14.96
C TYR A 390 -9.76 -15.01 15.46
N GLY A 391 -10.62 -15.66 14.66
CA GLY A 391 -12.03 -15.80 14.96
C GLY A 391 -12.29 -16.71 16.16
N ALA A 392 -13.40 -16.46 16.85
CA ALA A 392 -13.87 -17.29 17.95
C ALA A 392 -14.50 -18.60 17.43
N PRO A 393 -14.42 -19.72 18.18
CA PRO A 393 -14.93 -21.01 17.74
C PRO A 393 -16.44 -20.98 17.44
N GLU A 394 -17.24 -20.25 18.21
CA GLU A 394 -18.67 -20.09 17.96
C GLU A 394 -18.99 -19.33 16.66
N PHE A 395 -18.12 -18.41 16.25
CA PHE A 395 -18.26 -17.69 14.98
C PHE A 395 -17.89 -18.58 13.78
N PHE A 396 -16.84 -19.40 13.95
CA PHE A 396 -16.46 -20.43 12.99
C PHE A 396 -17.58 -21.45 12.78
N GLN A 397 -18.15 -22.00 13.87
CA GLN A 397 -19.27 -22.95 13.81
C GLN A 397 -20.48 -22.38 13.08
N LEU A 398 -20.85 -21.13 13.34
CA LEU A 398 -21.98 -20.49 12.69
C LEU A 398 -21.80 -20.34 11.16
N LYS A 399 -20.62 -19.88 10.73
CA LYS A 399 -20.31 -19.73 9.30
C LYS A 399 -20.39 -21.06 8.55
N HIS A 400 -19.91 -22.12 9.19
CA HIS A 400 -19.84 -23.44 8.59
C HIS A 400 -21.11 -24.27 8.80
N THR A 401 -22.09 -23.87 9.62
CA THR A 401 -23.39 -24.57 9.72
C THR A 401 -24.44 -24.01 8.76
N SER A 402 -24.28 -22.76 8.31
CA SER A 402 -25.23 -22.06 7.43
C SER A 402 -25.17 -22.47 5.95
N SER A 403 -24.22 -23.34 5.57
CA SER A 403 -23.96 -23.80 4.19
C SER A 403 -24.73 -25.08 3.78
N GLY A 404 -25.89 -25.35 4.38
CA GLY A 404 -26.89 -26.28 3.84
C GLY A 404 -26.79 -27.76 4.24
N HIS A 405 -26.08 -28.09 5.31
CA HIS A 405 -26.05 -29.47 5.85
C HIS A 405 -26.73 -29.52 7.23
N THR A 406 -27.56 -30.53 7.44
CA THR A 406 -28.37 -30.74 8.65
C THR A 406 -27.52 -30.63 9.91
N ALA A 407 -27.84 -29.64 10.75
CA ALA A 407 -27.22 -29.47 12.06
C ALA A 407 -27.43 -30.74 12.91
N PRO A 408 -26.44 -31.19 13.70
CA PRO A 408 -26.69 -32.19 14.72
C PRO A 408 -27.70 -31.63 15.73
N GLU A 409 -28.75 -32.41 16.03
CA GLU A 409 -29.94 -32.03 16.82
C GLU A 409 -29.69 -31.70 18.31
N SER A 410 -28.46 -31.44 18.75
CA SER A 410 -28.15 -31.38 20.19
C SER A 410 -27.25 -30.25 20.68
N HIS A 411 -26.97 -29.21 19.89
CA HIS A 411 -26.31 -28.02 20.43
C HIS A 411 -27.07 -26.76 20.06
N ASP A 412 -27.41 -25.99 21.08
CA ASP A 412 -28.06 -24.70 20.98
C ASP A 412 -27.12 -23.72 20.23
N ILE A 413 -27.26 -23.62 18.90
CA ILE A 413 -26.56 -22.66 18.02
C ILE A 413 -27.12 -21.23 18.28
N SER A 414 -27.54 -20.96 19.52
CA SER A 414 -28.14 -19.73 19.97
C SER A 414 -27.06 -18.67 20.19
N SER A 415 -27.08 -17.65 19.33
CA SER A 415 -26.41 -16.34 19.47
C SER A 415 -24.89 -16.32 19.65
N VAL A 416 -24.19 -15.84 18.62
CA VAL A 416 -22.86 -15.24 18.75
C VAL A 416 -23.03 -13.87 19.41
N THR A 417 -22.27 -13.58 20.46
CA THR A 417 -22.27 -12.29 21.16
C THR A 417 -21.07 -11.44 20.74
N ASN A 418 -21.00 -10.18 21.18
CA ASN A 418 -19.85 -9.30 20.90
C ASN A 418 -18.54 -9.77 21.57
N THR A 419 -18.58 -10.79 22.43
CA THR A 419 -17.38 -11.37 23.08
C THR A 419 -16.48 -12.12 22.10
N ILE A 420 -16.89 -12.30 20.83
CA ILE A 420 -15.99 -12.74 19.75
C ILE A 420 -14.86 -11.75 19.50
N ASP A 421 -15.09 -10.46 19.71
CA ASP A 421 -14.04 -9.45 19.60
C ASP A 421 -13.05 -9.58 20.77
N THR A 422 -13.55 -9.89 21.97
CA THR A 422 -12.69 -10.17 23.15
C THR A 422 -11.80 -11.38 22.88
N TRP A 423 -12.35 -12.47 22.32
CA TRP A 423 -11.56 -13.65 21.91
C TRP A 423 -10.48 -13.27 20.90
N SER A 424 -10.87 -12.54 19.87
CA SER A 424 -9.96 -12.11 18.80
C SER A 424 -8.83 -11.23 19.35
N PHE A 425 -9.15 -10.32 20.29
CA PHE A 425 -8.16 -9.49 20.95
C PHE A 425 -7.24 -10.29 21.89
N ALA A 426 -7.74 -11.31 22.58
CA ALA A 426 -6.89 -12.23 23.36
C ALA A 426 -5.90 -13.00 22.46
N CYS A 427 -6.32 -13.39 21.25
CA CYS A 427 -5.42 -13.97 20.25
C CYS A 427 -4.34 -12.96 19.80
N VAL A 428 -4.68 -11.67 19.66
CA VAL A 428 -3.71 -10.60 19.40
C VAL A 428 -2.73 -10.44 20.57
N ILE A 429 -3.22 -10.42 21.82
CA ILE A 429 -2.36 -10.34 23.02
C ILE A 429 -1.40 -11.53 23.06
N SER A 430 -1.87 -12.75 22.78
CA SER A 430 -1.03 -13.95 22.71
C SER A 430 0.14 -13.82 21.71
N VAL A 431 -0.11 -13.26 20.52
CA VAL A 431 0.92 -12.96 19.52
C VAL A 431 1.85 -11.85 19.99
N ALA A 432 1.30 -10.78 20.59
CA ALA A 432 2.09 -9.68 21.13
C ALA A 432 3.02 -10.12 22.27
N VAL A 433 2.57 -10.97 23.20
CA VAL A 433 3.42 -11.54 24.25
C VAL A 433 4.53 -12.39 23.62
N THR A 434 4.19 -13.20 22.61
CA THR A 434 5.20 -13.97 21.87
C THR A 434 6.27 -13.05 21.26
N TRP A 435 5.89 -11.91 20.71
CA TRP A 435 6.84 -10.93 20.17
C TRP A 435 7.68 -10.26 21.26
N VAL A 436 7.07 -9.83 22.37
CA VAL A 436 7.80 -9.22 23.50
C VAL A 436 8.87 -10.18 24.03
N VAL A 437 8.55 -11.47 24.14
CA VAL A 437 9.45 -12.48 24.73
C VAL A 437 10.49 -13.00 23.72
N LEU A 438 10.07 -13.33 22.49
CA LEU A 438 10.86 -14.09 21.50
C LEU A 438 11.11 -13.33 20.19
N GLY A 439 10.60 -12.11 20.04
CA GLY A 439 10.68 -11.30 18.83
C GLY A 439 9.91 -11.90 17.64
N LEU A 440 10.21 -11.37 16.44
CA LEU A 440 9.57 -11.80 15.20
C LEU A 440 9.73 -13.31 14.91
N GLN A 441 10.86 -13.89 15.30
CA GLN A 441 11.10 -15.32 15.12
C GLN A 441 10.14 -16.17 15.96
N GLY A 442 9.85 -15.73 17.19
CA GLY A 442 8.85 -16.37 18.04
C GLY A 442 7.46 -16.38 17.41
N ILE A 443 7.03 -15.28 16.79
CA ILE A 443 5.72 -15.23 16.10
C ILE A 443 5.68 -16.31 15.00
N LYS A 444 6.72 -16.40 14.18
CA LYS A 444 6.81 -17.39 13.09
C LYS A 444 6.79 -18.82 13.60
N GLN A 445 7.47 -19.09 14.72
CA GLN A 445 7.44 -20.40 15.37
C GLN A 445 6.04 -20.71 15.92
N PHE A 446 5.38 -19.73 16.54
CA PHE A 446 4.05 -19.92 17.08
C PHE A 446 3.01 -20.19 15.99
N GLN A 447 3.08 -19.48 14.86
CA GLN A 447 2.27 -19.75 13.67
C GLN A 447 2.49 -21.18 13.16
N ALA A 448 3.75 -21.64 13.10
CA ALA A 448 4.06 -23.01 12.68
C ALA A 448 3.53 -24.06 13.66
N VAL A 449 3.60 -23.80 14.97
CA VAL A 449 3.03 -24.68 16.01
C VAL A 449 1.52 -24.81 15.84
N ARG A 450 0.79 -23.68 15.71
CA ARG A 450 -0.66 -23.72 15.48
C ARG A 450 -1.02 -24.43 14.17
N GLY A 451 -0.30 -24.13 13.08
CA GLY A 451 -0.52 -24.78 11.80
C GLY A 451 -0.28 -26.30 11.83
N ALA A 452 0.72 -26.76 12.58
CA ALA A 452 0.99 -28.18 12.79
C ALA A 452 -0.13 -28.85 13.63
N ALA A 453 -0.62 -28.18 14.67
CA ALA A 453 -1.74 -28.65 15.49
C ALA A 453 -3.02 -28.81 14.66
N VAL A 454 -3.37 -27.78 13.87
CA VAL A 454 -4.50 -27.84 12.94
C VAL A 454 -4.34 -29.00 11.96
N LYS A 455 -3.15 -29.19 11.39
CA LYS A 455 -2.87 -30.31 10.48
C LYS A 455 -3.05 -31.68 11.16
N ALA A 456 -2.58 -31.84 12.40
CA ALA A 456 -2.71 -33.07 13.16
C ALA A 456 -4.19 -33.41 13.45
N ILE A 457 -5.02 -32.40 13.75
CA ILE A 457 -6.47 -32.58 13.93
C ILE A 457 -7.11 -33.13 12.65
N LYS A 458 -6.72 -32.61 11.47
CA LYS A 458 -7.24 -33.09 10.17
C LYS A 458 -6.89 -34.54 9.86
N GLU A 459 -5.70 -34.96 10.28
CA GLU A 459 -5.18 -36.30 10.02
C GLU A 459 -5.73 -37.34 11.02
N SER A 460 -6.33 -36.88 12.12
CA SER A 460 -6.93 -37.75 13.14
C SER A 460 -8.21 -38.44 12.64
N ARG A 461 -8.31 -39.75 12.89
CA ARG A 461 -9.51 -40.54 12.55
C ARG A 461 -10.71 -40.28 13.46
N SER A 462 -10.49 -39.58 14.58
CA SER A 462 -11.51 -39.34 15.62
C SER A 462 -12.22 -37.98 15.48
N SER A 463 -11.72 -37.08 14.62
CA SER A 463 -12.33 -35.77 14.41
C SER A 463 -13.60 -35.88 13.57
N ASN A 464 -14.63 -35.10 13.91
CA ASN A 464 -15.81 -34.96 13.07
C ASN A 464 -15.36 -34.59 11.64
N ILE A 465 -15.74 -35.40 10.65
CA ILE A 465 -15.33 -35.28 9.24
C ILE A 465 -15.60 -33.88 8.71
N TYR A 466 -16.62 -33.21 9.23
CA TYR A 466 -16.96 -31.85 8.85
C TYR A 466 -15.95 -30.81 9.36
N THR A 467 -15.62 -30.82 10.66
CA THR A 467 -14.67 -29.85 11.24
C THR A 467 -13.24 -30.07 10.74
N ALA A 468 -12.83 -31.31 10.51
CA ALA A 468 -11.53 -31.62 9.93
C ALA A 468 -11.37 -31.07 8.49
N LYS A 469 -12.45 -31.02 7.69
CA LYS A 469 -12.40 -30.47 6.33
C LYS A 469 -12.38 -28.94 6.29
N THR A 470 -12.99 -28.27 7.27
CA THR A 470 -13.19 -26.82 7.26
C THR A 470 -12.08 -26.03 7.93
N LEU A 471 -11.40 -26.56 8.96
CA LEU A 471 -10.26 -25.87 9.57
C LEU A 471 -9.17 -25.62 8.53
N GLN A 472 -8.53 -24.45 8.50
CA GLN A 472 -7.40 -24.15 7.58
C GLN A 472 -6.40 -23.21 8.25
N GLY A 473 -5.18 -23.12 7.72
CA GLY A 473 -4.16 -22.18 8.19
C GLY A 473 -3.68 -22.46 9.62
N ASP A 474 -3.53 -21.39 10.41
CA ASP A 474 -2.93 -21.35 11.75
C ASP A 474 -3.90 -20.82 12.82
N ILE A 475 -5.18 -21.22 12.75
CA ILE A 475 -6.25 -20.81 13.69
C ILE A 475 -5.90 -21.20 15.15
N PHE A 476 -6.46 -20.50 16.13
CA PHE A 476 -6.21 -20.72 17.57
C PHE A 476 -7.10 -21.80 18.24
N HIS A 477 -8.05 -22.39 17.52
CA HIS A 477 -9.03 -23.33 18.06
C HIS A 477 -9.19 -24.57 17.18
N ASP A 478 -9.70 -25.65 17.76
CA ASP A 478 -10.05 -26.90 17.05
C ASP A 478 -11.45 -26.88 16.40
N GLY A 479 -12.12 -25.73 16.47
CA GLY A 479 -13.50 -25.53 16.04
C GLY A 479 -14.49 -25.47 17.20
N PHE A 480 -14.08 -25.84 18.42
CA PHE A 480 -14.90 -25.80 19.63
C PHE A 480 -14.19 -25.08 20.77
N THR A 481 -12.92 -25.40 21.02
CA THR A 481 -12.12 -24.86 22.13
C THR A 481 -10.75 -24.43 21.64
N VAL A 482 -10.04 -23.64 22.47
CA VAL A 482 -8.65 -23.24 22.19
C VAL A 482 -7.77 -24.48 22.01
N LEU A 483 -6.83 -24.43 21.05
CA LEU A 483 -5.87 -25.50 20.82
C LEU A 483 -5.00 -25.72 22.06
N GLU A 484 -4.76 -27.00 22.40
CA GLU A 484 -3.87 -27.34 23.49
C GLU A 484 -2.46 -26.75 23.26
N ASP A 485 -1.98 -26.79 22.01
CA ASP A 485 -0.70 -26.22 21.59
C ASP A 485 -0.57 -24.71 21.86
N VAL A 486 -1.68 -23.95 21.82
CA VAL A 486 -1.69 -22.53 22.20
C VAL A 486 -1.41 -22.39 23.69
N THR A 487 -2.11 -23.16 24.53
CA THR A 487 -1.91 -23.12 25.99
C THR A 487 -0.51 -23.63 26.38
N ASN A 488 0.01 -24.64 25.68
CA ASN A 488 1.35 -25.16 25.90
C ASN A 488 2.42 -24.17 25.44
N TRP A 489 2.18 -23.43 24.35
CA TRP A 489 3.03 -22.31 23.95
C TRP A 489 3.05 -21.21 25.02
N HIS A 490 1.90 -20.84 25.59
CA HIS A 490 1.87 -19.88 26.70
C HIS A 490 2.63 -20.37 27.94
N LYS A 491 2.56 -21.66 28.27
CA LYS A 491 3.40 -22.24 29.36
C LYS A 491 4.89 -22.11 29.04
N TYR A 492 5.28 -22.37 27.80
CA TYR A 492 6.66 -22.19 27.34
C TYR A 492 7.11 -20.72 27.46
N LEU A 493 6.30 -19.76 27.02
CA LEU A 493 6.61 -18.32 27.14
C LEU A 493 6.88 -17.90 28.59
N ARG A 494 6.06 -18.38 29.54
CA ARG A 494 6.27 -18.13 30.99
C ARG A 494 7.65 -18.61 31.48
N GLN A 495 8.21 -19.67 30.90
CA GLN A 495 9.51 -20.23 31.30
C GLN A 495 10.71 -19.44 30.75
N VAL A 496 10.54 -18.77 29.62
CA VAL A 496 11.63 -18.09 28.89
C VAL A 496 11.55 -16.56 28.97
N MET A 497 10.55 -16.02 29.68
CA MET A 497 10.36 -14.60 29.89
C MET A 497 11.51 -13.97 30.67
N ARG A 498 11.86 -12.73 30.31
CA ARG A 498 12.93 -11.99 30.98
C ARG A 498 12.46 -11.52 32.36
N ARG A 499 13.39 -11.46 33.32
CA ARG A 499 13.11 -10.89 34.66
C ARG A 499 12.68 -9.43 34.63
N SER A 500 13.05 -8.70 33.58
CA SER A 500 12.68 -7.30 33.38
C SER A 500 11.25 -7.11 32.90
N ASP A 501 10.53 -8.18 32.55
CA ASP A 501 9.14 -8.13 32.12
C ASP A 501 8.20 -8.30 33.33
N PRO A 502 7.54 -7.22 33.79
CA PRO A 502 6.76 -7.27 35.02
C PRO A 502 5.34 -7.80 34.82
N ILE A 503 4.85 -7.93 33.57
CA ILE A 503 3.40 -8.01 33.31
C ILE A 503 2.99 -9.15 32.39
N SER A 504 3.82 -9.55 31.42
CA SER A 504 3.36 -10.45 30.36
C SER A 504 2.94 -11.84 30.83
N HIS A 505 3.47 -12.33 31.95
CA HIS A 505 3.03 -13.60 32.54
C HIS A 505 1.59 -13.51 33.07
N GLN A 506 1.24 -12.44 33.80
CA GLN A 506 -0.12 -12.22 34.31
C GLN A 506 -1.12 -12.00 33.17
N LEU A 507 -0.68 -11.41 32.05
CA LEU A 507 -1.53 -11.29 30.86
C LEU A 507 -1.87 -12.65 30.26
N LEU A 508 -0.90 -13.56 30.18
CA LEU A 508 -1.15 -14.93 29.73
C LEU A 508 -2.14 -15.64 30.67
N ASP A 509 -2.00 -15.47 31.99
CA ASP A 509 -2.93 -16.05 32.98
C ASP A 509 -4.35 -15.50 32.80
N LEU A 510 -4.49 -14.18 32.64
CA LEU A 510 -5.78 -13.53 32.42
C LEU A 510 -6.47 -14.05 31.15
N ILE A 511 -5.77 -14.08 30.01
CA ILE A 511 -6.38 -14.51 28.76
C ILE A 511 -6.68 -16.02 28.74
N ASP A 512 -5.80 -16.86 29.31
CA ASP A 512 -6.01 -18.30 29.36
C ASP A 512 -7.26 -18.63 30.22
N GLU A 513 -7.37 -18.05 31.42
CA GLU A 513 -8.41 -18.42 32.39
C GLU A 513 -9.75 -17.72 32.19
N LYS A 514 -9.74 -16.48 31.67
CA LYS A 514 -10.93 -15.62 31.63
C LYS A 514 -11.44 -15.35 30.22
N VAL A 515 -10.68 -15.69 29.18
CA VAL A 515 -11.08 -15.44 27.79
C VAL A 515 -11.05 -16.69 26.92
N LEU A 516 -9.90 -17.34 26.77
CA LEU A 516 -9.68 -18.46 25.85
C LEU A 516 -10.19 -19.80 26.41
N GLY A 517 -10.07 -20.02 27.73
CA GLY A 517 -10.52 -21.25 28.40
C GLY A 517 -11.99 -21.27 28.84
N ARG A 518 -12.75 -20.19 28.58
CA ARG A 518 -14.16 -20.03 29.00
C ARG A 518 -15.10 -20.25 27.81
N ASP A 519 -16.31 -20.70 28.11
CA ASP A 519 -17.40 -20.69 27.14
C ASP A 519 -17.82 -19.25 26.78
N LYS A 520 -18.59 -19.11 25.70
CA LYS A 520 -19.01 -17.80 25.16
C LYS A 520 -19.77 -16.94 26.19
N GLU A 521 -20.45 -17.56 27.16
CA GLU A 521 -21.29 -16.90 28.17
C GLU A 521 -20.49 -16.46 29.40
N SER A 522 -19.44 -17.20 29.76
CA SER A 522 -18.55 -16.88 30.89
C SER A 522 -17.33 -16.05 30.48
N ARG A 523 -17.14 -15.80 29.18
CA ARG A 523 -16.03 -14.98 28.65
C ARG A 523 -16.17 -13.53 29.10
N LEU A 524 -15.07 -12.88 29.47
CA LEU A 524 -15.09 -11.45 29.80
C LEU A 524 -15.63 -10.62 28.62
N THR A 525 -16.48 -9.63 28.94
CA THR A 525 -16.81 -8.57 27.98
C THR A 525 -15.61 -7.67 27.76
N SER A 526 -15.58 -6.88 26.69
CA SER A 526 -14.46 -5.96 26.44
C SER A 526 -14.28 -4.92 27.57
N ALA A 527 -15.38 -4.49 28.22
CA ALA A 527 -15.30 -3.58 29.36
C ALA A 527 -14.68 -4.22 30.61
N MET A 528 -15.05 -5.47 30.90
CA MET A 528 -14.44 -6.23 32.00
C MET A 528 -12.98 -6.53 31.71
N LEU A 529 -12.64 -6.94 30.47
CA LEU A 529 -11.27 -7.18 30.07
C LEU A 529 -10.42 -5.91 30.19
N HIS A 530 -10.88 -4.76 29.69
CA HIS A 530 -10.17 -3.49 29.84
C HIS A 530 -9.90 -3.16 31.32
N THR A 531 -10.88 -3.39 32.20
CA THR A 531 -10.73 -3.16 33.65
C THR A 531 -9.62 -4.03 34.25
N GLU A 532 -9.60 -5.34 33.94
CA GLU A 532 -8.56 -6.25 34.43
C GLU A 532 -7.17 -5.92 33.84
N LEU A 533 -7.11 -5.57 32.56
CA LEU A 533 -5.86 -5.15 31.91
C LEU A 533 -5.25 -3.89 32.55
N MET A 534 -6.08 -2.91 32.93
CA MET A 534 -5.60 -1.70 33.61
C MET A 534 -5.14 -2.00 35.05
N LYS A 535 -5.79 -2.92 35.77
CA LYS A 535 -5.30 -3.37 37.08
C LYS A 535 -3.92 -4.01 36.98
N LEU A 536 -3.68 -4.86 35.98
CA LEU A 536 -2.37 -5.48 35.75
C LEU A 536 -1.29 -4.43 35.44
N LEU A 537 -1.63 -3.37 34.70
CA LEU A 537 -0.69 -2.25 34.48
C LEU A 537 -0.33 -1.54 35.78
N ASP A 538 -1.33 -1.23 36.62
CA ASP A 538 -1.11 -0.55 37.89
C ASP A 538 -0.25 -1.38 38.85
N GLU A 539 -0.39 -2.70 38.84
CA GLU A 539 0.46 -3.63 39.59
C GLU A 539 1.89 -3.66 39.03
N ALA A 540 2.04 -3.82 37.71
CA ALA A 540 3.33 -3.85 37.04
C ALA A 540 4.14 -2.56 37.24
N GLN A 541 3.46 -1.40 37.24
CA GLN A 541 4.09 -0.10 37.46
C GLN A 541 4.69 0.02 38.87
N LYS A 542 4.10 -0.64 39.88
CA LYS A 542 4.63 -0.67 41.26
C LYS A 542 5.84 -1.58 41.40
N ILE A 543 5.96 -2.60 40.55
CA ILE A 543 7.09 -3.55 40.57
C ILE A 543 8.30 -2.96 39.83
N ALA A 544 8.08 -2.12 38.82
CA ALA A 544 9.12 -1.51 38.02
C ALA A 544 9.87 -0.38 38.77
N HIS A 545 10.68 -0.73 39.77
CA HIS A 545 11.53 0.21 40.51
C HIS A 545 12.99 -0.25 40.56
N GLU A 546 13.75 0.18 39.55
CA GLU A 546 15.12 0.66 39.70
C GLU A 546 15.46 1.51 38.45
N PRO A 547 15.63 2.83 38.56
CA PRO A 547 15.95 3.67 37.41
C PRO A 547 17.36 3.33 36.91
N ILE A 548 17.46 2.90 35.65
CA ILE A 548 18.75 2.77 34.98
C ILE A 548 19.36 4.17 34.90
N SER A 549 20.65 4.31 35.23
CA SER A 549 21.34 5.60 35.18
C SER A 549 21.13 6.28 33.82
N GLU A 550 20.73 7.56 33.84
CA GLU A 550 20.55 8.37 32.64
C GLU A 550 21.80 8.40 31.75
N SER A 551 23.00 8.27 32.35
CA SER A 551 24.26 8.20 31.61
C SER A 551 24.37 6.94 30.72
N ILE A 552 23.89 5.79 31.21
CA ILE A 552 23.87 4.53 30.47
C ILE A 552 22.82 4.62 29.36
N ILE A 553 21.64 5.11 29.70
CA ILE A 553 20.53 5.40 28.78
C ILE A 553 21.00 6.27 27.61
N LYS A 554 21.62 7.41 27.91
CA LYS A 554 22.11 8.36 26.91
C LYS A 554 23.19 7.73 26.03
N SER A 555 24.11 6.97 26.63
CA SER A 555 25.16 6.26 25.89
C SER A 555 24.58 5.22 24.92
N MET A 556 23.54 4.49 25.31
CA MET A 556 22.87 3.52 24.43
C MET A 556 22.15 4.23 23.27
N VAL A 557 21.48 5.35 23.53
CA VAL A 557 20.82 6.16 22.48
C VAL A 557 21.83 6.77 21.53
N ASP A 558 22.92 7.32 22.05
CA ASP A 558 23.98 7.94 21.25
C ASP A 558 24.71 6.89 20.39
N LEU A 559 24.93 5.67 20.92
CA LEU A 559 25.46 4.55 20.15
C LEU A 559 24.52 4.14 19.00
N ASP A 560 23.23 3.97 19.28
CA ASP A 560 22.22 3.64 18.26
C ASP A 560 22.11 4.73 17.19
N ARG A 561 22.23 6.01 17.59
CA ARG A 561 22.24 7.17 16.69
C ARG A 561 23.51 7.19 15.84
N ALA A 562 24.66 6.95 16.45
CA ALA A 562 25.97 6.91 15.79
C ALA A 562 26.02 5.81 14.74
N VAL A 563 25.54 4.60 15.03
CA VAL A 563 25.56 3.47 14.08
C VAL A 563 24.72 3.75 12.82
N LEU A 564 23.59 4.44 12.94
CA LEU A 564 22.78 4.88 11.79
C LEU A 564 23.47 5.96 10.95
N SER A 565 24.18 6.90 11.58
CA SER A 565 25.00 7.89 10.87
C SER A 565 26.23 7.26 10.22
N THR A 566 26.93 6.35 10.90
CA THR A 566 28.13 5.69 10.38
C THR A 566 27.79 4.73 9.23
N MET A 567 26.62 4.08 9.21
CA MET A 567 26.18 3.30 8.05
C MET A 567 25.82 4.20 6.85
N LYS A 568 25.19 5.36 7.09
CA LYS A 568 24.97 6.38 6.04
C LYS A 568 26.28 6.96 5.52
N GLU A 569 27.24 7.22 6.40
CA GLU A 569 28.57 7.72 6.06
C GLU A 569 29.39 6.65 5.34
N TYR A 570 29.29 5.38 5.73
CA TYR A 570 29.93 4.26 5.04
C TYR A 570 29.33 4.07 3.63
N GLU A 571 28.02 4.18 3.47
CA GLU A 571 27.36 4.15 2.14
C GLU A 571 27.76 5.35 1.27
N GLN A 572 27.90 6.54 1.86
CA GLN A 572 28.36 7.74 1.17
C GLN A 572 29.87 7.67 0.84
N GLN A 573 30.69 7.10 1.72
CA GLN A 573 32.12 6.86 1.48
C GLN A 573 32.33 5.78 0.42
N VAL A 574 31.51 4.72 0.37
CA VAL A 574 31.53 3.70 -0.70
C VAL A 574 31.12 4.31 -2.06
N GLN A 575 30.27 5.34 -2.06
CA GLN A 575 29.94 6.10 -3.27
C GLN A 575 31.02 7.14 -3.66
N ALA A 576 31.72 7.72 -2.68
CA ALA A 576 32.76 8.72 -2.91
C ALA A 576 34.14 8.10 -3.24
N SER A 577 34.41 6.87 -2.81
CA SER A 577 35.70 6.17 -2.98
C SER A 577 35.80 5.33 -4.26
N SER A 578 35.01 5.63 -5.28
CA SER A 578 35.20 5.06 -6.62
C SER A 578 35.86 6.07 -7.58
N PRO A 579 37.18 6.31 -7.49
CA PRO A 579 37.95 6.78 -8.63
C PRO A 579 38.48 5.58 -9.41
N ASN A 580 38.26 5.61 -10.73
CA ASN A 580 38.94 4.88 -11.79
C ASN A 580 40.11 3.97 -11.33
N ARG A 581 39.91 2.65 -11.35
CA ARG A 581 41.04 1.71 -11.58
C ARG A 581 40.68 0.66 -12.61
N LYS A 582 41.55 0.63 -13.62
CA LYS A 582 41.67 -0.36 -14.68
C LYS A 582 41.98 -1.74 -14.08
N GLU A 583 41.64 -2.75 -14.86
CA GLU A 583 42.00 -4.16 -14.72
C GLU A 583 43.48 -4.31 -14.33
N ASP A 584 43.74 -5.18 -13.34
CA ASP A 584 44.77 -6.22 -13.42
C ASP A 584 44.68 -7.18 -12.22
N GLY A 585 44.79 -8.49 -12.52
CA GLY A 585 45.48 -9.51 -11.74
C GLY A 585 45.03 -9.92 -10.33
N LEU A 586 44.47 -11.14 -10.24
CA LEU A 586 44.67 -12.20 -9.22
C LEU A 586 45.22 -11.81 -7.81
N GLU A 587 44.47 -12.12 -6.74
CA GLU A 587 44.78 -13.24 -5.83
C GLU A 587 43.84 -13.34 -4.62
N ASP A 588 43.75 -14.56 -4.12
CA ASP A 588 42.88 -15.11 -3.10
C ASP A 588 43.26 -14.60 -1.70
N VAL A 589 42.32 -13.98 -0.97
CA VAL A 589 42.48 -13.72 0.48
C VAL A 589 41.24 -14.21 1.21
N LYS A 590 41.38 -15.41 1.78
CA LYS A 590 40.58 -15.92 2.89
C LYS A 590 40.71 -14.96 4.08
N GLY A 591 39.60 -14.53 4.66
CA GLY A 591 39.67 -13.72 5.89
C GLY A 591 38.33 -13.32 6.49
N SER A 592 37.87 -14.15 7.42
CA SER A 592 37.01 -13.81 8.57
C SER A 592 35.50 -13.64 8.33
N ALA A 593 34.80 -14.75 8.53
CA ALA A 593 33.46 -14.76 9.08
C ALA A 593 33.52 -14.43 10.58
N CYS A 594 33.00 -13.28 10.99
CA CYS A 594 32.43 -13.07 12.33
C CYS A 594 31.55 -11.82 12.31
N ILE A 595 30.60 -11.73 13.25
CA ILE A 595 29.58 -10.68 13.45
C ILE A 595 28.27 -10.89 12.65
N THR A 596 27.60 -12.03 12.83
CA THR A 596 26.15 -12.18 12.53
C THR A 596 25.28 -12.41 13.76
N ASN A 597 25.85 -12.43 14.97
CA ASN A 597 25.07 -12.57 16.23
C ASN A 597 24.86 -11.26 17.02
N THR A 598 25.20 -10.10 16.45
CA THR A 598 25.07 -8.79 17.14
C THR A 598 23.86 -7.98 16.66
N VAL A 599 22.97 -8.58 15.85
CA VAL A 599 21.75 -7.90 15.36
C VAL A 599 20.59 -8.00 16.36
N ALA A 600 20.63 -8.97 17.29
CA ALA A 600 19.54 -9.25 18.23
C ALA A 600 19.31 -8.18 19.34
N THR A 601 20.22 -7.20 19.48
CA THR A 601 20.11 -6.13 20.50
C THR A 601 19.85 -4.75 19.88
N ARG A 602 19.59 -4.68 18.57
CA ARG A 602 19.49 -3.39 17.87
C ARG A 602 18.07 -2.86 17.99
N VAL A 603 17.89 -1.63 18.47
CA VAL A 603 16.65 -0.81 18.42
C VAL A 603 15.48 -1.21 19.33
N ALA A 604 15.73 -1.59 20.59
CA ALA A 604 14.69 -1.64 21.64
C ALA A 604 14.65 -0.37 22.53
N HIS A 605 15.65 0.51 22.43
CA HIS A 605 15.90 1.56 23.42
C HIS A 605 15.53 2.99 22.97
N ARG A 606 15.49 3.30 21.67
CA ARG A 606 15.42 4.69 21.19
C ARG A 606 14.13 5.46 21.56
N GLN A 607 12.95 4.90 21.31
CA GLN A 607 11.68 5.62 21.48
C GLN A 607 11.29 5.81 22.96
N ILE A 608 11.65 4.85 23.82
CA ILE A 608 11.34 4.88 25.25
C ILE A 608 12.26 5.87 25.98
N LEU A 609 13.53 5.93 25.59
CA LEU A 609 14.52 6.80 26.24
C LEU A 609 14.39 8.28 25.83
N GLU A 610 13.96 8.56 24.58
CA GLU A 610 13.62 9.93 24.16
C GLU A 610 12.40 10.47 24.96
N ALA A 611 11.44 9.62 25.33
CA ALA A 611 10.32 9.99 26.19
C ALA A 611 10.75 10.23 27.65
N THR A 612 11.68 9.43 28.20
CA THR A 612 12.22 9.63 29.56
C THR A 612 13.02 10.93 29.67
N LEU A 613 13.83 11.26 28.66
CA LEU A 613 14.60 12.51 28.60
C LEU A 613 13.73 13.77 28.44
N SER A 614 12.54 13.63 27.86
CA SER A 614 11.59 14.75 27.70
C SER A 614 10.80 15.05 28.97
N GLN A 615 10.77 14.13 29.94
CA GLN A 615 10.10 14.30 31.23
C GLN A 615 11.01 14.92 32.30
N SER A 616 12.33 14.85 32.16
CA SER A 616 13.29 15.40 33.13
C SER A 616 13.62 16.89 32.93
N SER A 617 13.15 17.54 31.86
CA SER A 617 13.46 18.95 31.55
C SER A 617 12.56 19.99 32.26
N LEU A 618 11.95 19.66 33.41
CA LEU A 618 11.16 20.57 34.23
C LEU A 618 11.59 20.51 35.70
N ILE A 619 12.88 20.67 36.00
CA ILE A 619 13.34 21.10 37.33
C ILE A 619 14.51 22.07 37.12
N ASP A 620 14.32 23.29 37.64
CA ASP A 620 15.23 24.42 37.53
C ASP A 620 16.34 24.38 38.61
N GLU A 621 17.37 25.17 38.32
CA GLU A 621 18.64 25.49 38.99
C GLU A 621 18.77 25.28 40.52
N ASP A 622 19.92 24.73 40.99
CA ASP A 622 21.08 25.54 41.40
C ASP A 622 22.21 24.71 42.07
N TYR A 623 23.44 25.26 42.01
CA TYR A 623 24.63 24.98 42.86
C TYR A 623 25.71 23.95 42.40
N HIS A 624 26.81 24.49 41.86
CA HIS A 624 28.19 23.94 41.89
C HIS A 624 28.92 24.46 43.14
N PRO A 625 29.93 23.78 43.75
CA PRO A 625 31.20 23.32 43.13
C PRO A 625 31.69 21.95 43.68
N GLY A 626 32.79 21.28 43.30
CA GLY A 626 33.93 21.56 42.43
C GLY A 626 34.86 20.31 42.38
N ARG A 627 35.82 20.38 41.46
CA ARG A 627 36.90 19.44 41.08
C ARG A 627 37.70 18.76 42.20
N THR A 628 38.12 17.51 41.94
CA THR A 628 39.52 16.98 41.84
C THR A 628 39.46 15.45 41.57
N SER A 629 39.79 14.94 40.38
CA SER A 629 41.10 14.52 39.84
C SER A 629 41.75 13.27 40.47
N ASN A 630 41.89 12.23 39.62
CA ASN A 630 43.03 11.32 39.41
C ASN A 630 42.93 9.82 39.78
N SER A 631 43.47 9.05 38.82
CA SER A 631 44.10 7.71 38.88
C SER A 631 43.21 6.52 39.22
N ASP A 632 43.38 5.30 38.69
CA ASP A 632 44.18 4.67 37.64
C ASP A 632 43.52 3.27 37.48
N LEU A 633 43.20 2.82 36.26
CA LEU A 633 43.94 1.82 35.46
C LEU A 633 43.89 0.34 35.91
N SER A 634 43.62 -0.52 34.91
CA SER A 634 43.85 -1.98 34.80
C SER A 634 42.82 -2.88 35.52
N THR A 635 42.26 -3.95 34.92
CA THR A 635 42.83 -5.09 34.18
C THR A 635 41.68 -5.76 33.36
N ASP A 636 41.82 -6.16 32.10
CA ASP A 636 42.54 -7.29 31.49
C ASP A 636 41.82 -8.68 31.54
N LEU A 637 41.85 -9.35 30.37
CA LEU A 637 41.80 -10.81 30.12
C LEU A 637 40.44 -11.55 30.15
N THR A 638 39.84 -11.90 29.00
CA THR A 638 40.05 -13.05 28.06
C THR A 638 39.48 -14.41 28.49
N GLY A 639 38.80 -15.09 27.54
CA GLY A 639 38.53 -16.54 27.55
C GLY A 639 37.27 -16.93 26.75
N ALA A 640 37.37 -17.13 25.42
CA ALA A 640 37.33 -18.45 24.74
C ALA A 640 36.01 -19.23 24.93
N ALA A 641 35.06 -19.17 24.00
CA ALA A 641 34.93 -19.98 22.76
C ALA A 641 34.59 -21.47 22.98
N SER A 642 33.39 -21.87 22.53
CA SER A 642 33.20 -23.15 21.83
C SER A 642 31.90 -23.14 21.01
N ALA A 643 32.01 -23.61 19.77
CA ALA A 643 30.95 -23.70 18.78
C ALA A 643 30.62 -25.18 18.53
N VAL A 644 29.33 -25.52 18.36
CA VAL A 644 28.89 -26.71 17.62
C VAL A 644 27.59 -26.39 16.86
N HIS A 645 27.54 -26.85 15.61
CA HIS A 645 26.54 -26.65 14.57
C HIS A 645 25.09 -27.05 14.91
N SER A 646 24.13 -26.36 14.27
CA SER A 646 22.88 -27.00 13.82
C SER A 646 22.37 -26.37 12.52
N THR A 647 22.20 -27.23 11.54
CA THR A 647 21.58 -27.05 10.22
C THR A 647 20.06 -27.08 10.28
N ALA A 648 19.45 -26.44 9.27
CA ALA A 648 18.09 -26.65 8.75
C ALA A 648 16.94 -25.88 9.41
N LEU A 649 16.58 -24.75 8.79
CA LEU A 649 15.21 -24.23 8.74
C LEU A 649 14.91 -23.81 7.31
N SER A 650 13.96 -24.50 6.67
CA SER A 650 13.20 -23.95 5.55
C SER A 650 11.78 -24.50 5.62
N ARG A 651 10.82 -23.59 5.87
CA ARG A 651 9.55 -23.41 5.14
C ARG A 651 8.63 -22.56 6.00
N ILE A 652 8.53 -21.27 5.66
CA ILE A 652 7.48 -20.36 6.10
C ILE A 652 6.67 -20.02 4.86
N SER A 653 5.36 -20.23 4.97
CA SER A 653 4.33 -20.00 3.95
C SER A 653 4.14 -18.50 3.71
N MET A 654 4.17 -18.09 2.45
CA MET A 654 3.93 -16.73 1.96
C MET A 654 2.57 -16.71 1.26
N THR A 655 1.69 -15.78 1.59
CA THR A 655 0.67 -15.31 0.65
C THR A 655 0.46 -13.80 0.80
N ASN A 656 0.25 -13.16 -0.34
CA ASN A 656 -0.26 -11.80 -0.61
C ASN A 656 0.74 -10.63 -0.65
N THR A 657 1.49 -10.58 -1.76
CA THR A 657 2.08 -9.37 -2.36
C THR A 657 1.30 -9.08 -3.66
N GLU A 658 0.62 -7.93 -3.87
CA GLU A 658 0.08 -7.59 -5.21
C GLU A 658 1.05 -6.64 -5.96
N ASP A 659 2.14 -7.20 -6.46
CA ASP A 659 2.49 -7.09 -7.87
C ASP A 659 2.17 -5.82 -8.68
N THR A 660 3.15 -4.93 -8.71
CA THR A 660 3.25 -3.83 -9.69
C THR A 660 3.25 -4.39 -11.12
N ARG A 661 2.27 -4.07 -11.97
CA ARG A 661 2.23 -4.56 -13.38
C ARG A 661 3.39 -4.03 -14.23
N ILE A 662 3.75 -4.78 -15.29
CA ILE A 662 4.89 -4.48 -16.18
C ILE A 662 4.96 -3.03 -16.68
N PRO A 663 3.89 -2.38 -17.20
CA PRO A 663 3.99 -1.00 -17.67
C PRO A 663 4.38 0.01 -16.56
N ALA A 664 3.84 -0.16 -15.36
CA ALA A 664 4.15 0.70 -14.22
C ALA A 664 5.56 0.44 -13.69
N ALA A 665 5.97 -0.83 -13.62
CA ALA A 665 7.33 -1.23 -13.25
C ALA A 665 8.37 -0.70 -14.25
N TYR A 666 8.05 -0.71 -15.55
CA TYR A 666 8.94 -0.21 -16.58
C TYR A 666 9.10 1.32 -16.55
N LEU A 667 8.01 2.08 -16.44
CA LEU A 667 8.09 3.56 -16.29
C LEU A 667 8.93 3.95 -15.07
N SER A 668 8.87 3.13 -14.03
CA SER A 668 9.63 3.27 -12.81
C SER A 668 11.12 2.98 -13.00
N LEU A 669 11.45 1.94 -13.76
CA LEU A 669 12.81 1.61 -14.15
C LEU A 669 13.45 2.73 -14.98
N VAL A 670 12.67 3.37 -15.87
CA VAL A 670 13.13 4.47 -16.73
C VAL A 670 13.25 5.80 -15.97
N SER A 671 12.34 6.08 -15.03
CA SER A 671 12.29 7.37 -14.30
C SER A 671 13.23 7.45 -13.07
N ASN A 672 13.70 6.32 -12.53
CA ASN A 672 14.45 6.25 -11.27
C ASN A 672 15.98 6.36 -11.45
N ARG A 673 16.49 7.55 -11.76
CA ARG A 673 17.92 7.85 -11.57
C ARG A 673 18.19 8.99 -10.56
N GLY A 674 17.39 9.10 -9.49
CA GLY A 674 17.71 10.04 -8.40
C GLY A 674 16.67 10.25 -7.28
N GLY A 675 16.14 9.21 -6.60
CA GLY A 675 15.21 9.42 -5.48
C GLY A 675 15.34 8.41 -4.32
N LEU A 676 15.50 8.93 -3.09
CA LEU A 676 15.82 8.17 -1.86
C LEU A 676 14.62 7.41 -1.25
N LEU A 677 13.39 7.94 -1.36
CA LEU A 677 12.20 7.39 -0.70
C LEU A 677 11.66 6.10 -1.34
N ARG A 678 11.95 5.87 -2.62
CA ARG A 678 11.57 4.65 -3.33
C ARG A 678 12.55 3.50 -3.12
N PHE A 679 13.77 3.81 -2.68
CA PHE A 679 14.84 2.85 -2.41
C PHE A 679 14.45 1.86 -1.30
N ILE A 680 13.65 2.32 -0.32
CA ILE A 680 13.23 1.53 0.84
C ILE A 680 12.17 0.47 0.47
N HIS A 681 11.17 0.81 -0.35
CA HIS A 681 10.13 -0.14 -0.79
C HIS A 681 10.71 -1.20 -1.73
N ARG A 682 11.59 -0.77 -2.66
CA ARG A 682 12.32 -1.68 -3.56
C ARG A 682 13.23 -2.64 -2.79
N GLN A 683 13.90 -2.19 -1.73
CA GLN A 683 14.69 -3.06 -0.86
C GLN A 683 13.85 -4.18 -0.19
N LYS A 684 12.58 -3.91 0.15
CA LYS A 684 11.67 -4.92 0.72
C LYS A 684 11.28 -6.00 -0.30
N GLU A 685 10.89 -5.62 -1.53
CA GLU A 685 10.57 -6.58 -2.62
C GLU A 685 11.79 -7.40 -3.04
N HIS A 686 12.97 -6.77 -3.14
CA HIS A 686 14.20 -7.47 -3.50
C HIS A 686 14.62 -8.52 -2.48
N ALA A 687 14.40 -8.25 -1.18
CA ALA A 687 14.68 -9.21 -0.11
C ALA A 687 13.77 -10.44 -0.16
N TYR A 688 12.51 -10.27 -0.57
CA TYR A 688 11.57 -11.38 -0.73
C TYR A 688 11.99 -12.31 -1.88
N ILE A 689 12.16 -11.77 -3.09
CA ILE A 689 12.56 -12.56 -4.28
C ILE A 689 13.92 -13.23 -4.05
N SER A 690 14.86 -12.54 -3.38
CA SER A 690 16.20 -13.05 -3.06
C SER A 690 16.16 -14.40 -2.32
N ASN A 691 15.16 -14.60 -1.44
CA ASN A 691 15.03 -15.86 -0.69
C ASN A 691 14.83 -17.10 -1.58
N PHE A 692 14.29 -16.93 -2.80
CA PHE A 692 13.95 -18.04 -3.70
C PHE A 692 14.96 -18.25 -4.82
N ILE A 693 15.59 -17.17 -5.28
CA ILE A 693 16.50 -17.21 -6.43
C ILE A 693 17.98 -17.28 -6.02
N LYS A 694 18.32 -17.01 -4.74
CA LYS A 694 19.72 -17.01 -4.29
C LYS A 694 20.42 -18.33 -4.60
N GLY A 695 21.49 -18.23 -5.38
CA GLY A 695 22.31 -19.38 -5.74
C GLY A 695 21.81 -20.17 -6.94
N ARG A 696 20.74 -19.73 -7.61
CA ARG A 696 20.23 -20.28 -8.87
C ARG A 696 20.84 -19.58 -10.08
N ASP A 697 20.96 -20.31 -11.18
CA ASP A 697 21.22 -19.72 -12.50
C ASP A 697 19.87 -19.31 -13.13
N MET A 698 19.75 -18.02 -13.48
CA MET A 698 18.54 -17.43 -14.04
C MET A 698 18.76 -17.12 -15.53
N ILE A 699 18.01 -17.79 -16.40
CA ILE A 699 18.19 -17.73 -17.85
C ILE A 699 16.90 -17.23 -18.50
N PHE A 700 16.97 -16.12 -19.22
CA PHE A 700 15.88 -15.61 -20.02
C PHE A 700 15.95 -16.18 -21.44
N ILE A 701 14.84 -16.68 -21.95
CA ILE A 701 14.68 -17.09 -23.35
C ILE A 701 13.64 -16.18 -23.98
N VAL A 702 13.97 -15.53 -25.09
CA VAL A 702 13.03 -14.68 -25.83
C VAL A 702 12.77 -15.31 -27.18
N ASP A 703 11.50 -15.62 -27.43
CA ASP A 703 11.04 -16.06 -28.73
C ASP A 703 11.09 -14.88 -29.72
N ASN A 704 11.95 -14.99 -30.74
CA ASN A 704 12.11 -13.98 -31.78
C ASN A 704 11.55 -14.45 -33.14
N GLY A 705 10.48 -15.25 -33.12
CA GLY A 705 9.71 -15.62 -34.29
C GLY A 705 8.94 -14.44 -34.89
N THR A 706 8.50 -14.57 -36.14
CA THR A 706 7.79 -13.48 -36.85
C THR A 706 6.47 -13.11 -36.17
N SER A 707 5.79 -14.07 -35.55
CA SER A 707 4.54 -13.86 -34.80
C SER A 707 4.73 -12.95 -33.60
N MET A 708 5.92 -12.93 -32.99
CA MET A 708 6.24 -12.08 -31.85
C MET A 708 6.42 -10.60 -32.21
N ARG A 709 6.48 -10.23 -33.51
CA ARG A 709 6.77 -8.86 -33.99
C ARG A 709 5.81 -7.83 -33.41
N GLU A 710 4.51 -8.13 -33.37
CA GLU A 710 3.49 -7.19 -32.88
C GLU A 710 3.59 -6.93 -31.37
N HIS A 711 4.30 -7.79 -30.64
CA HIS A 711 4.47 -7.70 -29.18
C HIS A 711 5.83 -7.10 -28.77
N HIS A 712 6.65 -6.63 -29.71
CA HIS A 712 8.04 -6.20 -29.46
C HIS A 712 8.19 -5.28 -28.24
N GLU A 713 7.39 -4.21 -28.18
CA GLU A 713 7.45 -3.23 -27.08
C GLU A 713 7.13 -3.86 -25.72
N ASP A 714 6.13 -4.74 -25.67
CA ASP A 714 5.71 -5.40 -24.43
C ASP A 714 6.74 -6.44 -23.99
N VAL A 715 7.31 -7.21 -24.93
CA VAL A 715 8.39 -8.18 -24.67
C VAL A 715 9.62 -7.45 -24.13
N ARG A 716 9.99 -6.33 -24.73
CA ARG A 716 11.11 -5.48 -24.29
C ARG A 716 10.91 -4.95 -22.88
N ARG A 717 9.73 -4.37 -22.59
CA ARG A 717 9.43 -3.85 -21.25
C ARG A 717 9.45 -4.96 -20.20
N THR A 718 8.84 -6.10 -20.52
CA THR A 718 8.77 -7.26 -19.64
C THR A 718 10.17 -7.80 -19.33
N LEU A 719 10.97 -8.06 -20.37
CA LEU A 719 12.34 -8.56 -20.21
C LEU A 719 13.20 -7.65 -19.31
N LEU A 720 13.15 -6.34 -19.53
CA LEU A 720 13.99 -5.39 -18.79
C LEU A 720 13.56 -5.24 -17.33
N VAL A 721 12.25 -5.28 -17.05
CA VAL A 721 11.72 -5.26 -15.68
C VAL A 721 12.12 -6.53 -14.94
N LEU A 722 11.85 -7.71 -15.51
CA LEU A 722 12.14 -8.98 -14.84
C LEU A 722 13.65 -9.17 -14.60
N ALA A 723 14.48 -8.84 -15.59
CA ALA A 723 15.93 -8.98 -15.45
C ALA A 723 16.51 -8.00 -14.40
N ASP A 724 15.98 -6.79 -14.29
CA ASP A 724 16.38 -5.84 -13.25
C ASP A 724 15.99 -6.32 -11.85
N LEU A 725 14.77 -6.85 -11.68
CA LEU A 725 14.32 -7.44 -10.43
C LEU A 725 15.21 -8.62 -9.99
N VAL A 726 15.54 -9.52 -10.92
CA VAL A 726 16.39 -10.70 -10.65
C VAL A 726 17.81 -10.29 -10.23
N VAL A 727 18.45 -9.38 -10.97
CA VAL A 727 19.84 -8.94 -10.68
C VAL A 727 19.96 -8.13 -9.40
N ALA A 728 18.91 -7.37 -9.04
CA ALA A 728 18.88 -6.67 -7.76
C ALA A 728 18.74 -7.62 -6.56
N SER A 729 18.15 -8.80 -6.77
CA SER A 729 17.88 -9.80 -5.73
C SER A 729 18.98 -10.87 -5.56
N ASP A 730 19.81 -11.13 -6.58
CA ASP A 730 20.99 -11.99 -6.47
C ASP A 730 22.20 -11.35 -7.17
N LYS A 731 23.36 -11.30 -6.51
CA LYS A 731 24.62 -10.75 -7.09
C LYS A 731 25.17 -11.63 -8.23
N HIS A 732 24.53 -12.76 -8.52
CA HIS A 732 24.83 -13.60 -9.66
C HIS A 732 24.28 -13.03 -10.97
N ARG A 733 24.92 -13.44 -12.05
CA ARG A 733 24.76 -12.87 -13.38
C ARG A 733 23.60 -13.56 -14.10
N VAL A 734 22.87 -12.84 -14.95
CA VAL A 734 21.75 -13.39 -15.74
C VAL A 734 22.17 -13.66 -17.19
N ASP A 735 21.54 -14.66 -17.79
CA ASP A 735 21.74 -15.04 -19.19
C ASP A 735 20.51 -14.69 -20.04
N LEU A 736 20.72 -14.39 -21.32
CA LEU A 736 19.68 -14.16 -22.32
C LEU A 736 20.00 -14.99 -23.56
N ILE A 737 19.01 -15.74 -24.02
CA ILE A 737 19.02 -16.59 -25.22
C ILE A 737 17.84 -16.18 -26.11
N PHE A 738 18.01 -16.21 -27.42
CA PHE A 738 16.92 -16.08 -28.38
C PHE A 738 16.73 -17.41 -29.12
N THR A 739 15.50 -17.76 -29.46
CA THR A 739 15.17 -19.03 -30.16
C THR A 739 15.77 -19.10 -31.57
N PHE A 740 16.05 -17.94 -32.18
CA PHE A 740 16.77 -17.80 -33.44
C PHE A 740 18.00 -16.90 -33.22
N ALA A 741 19.02 -17.42 -32.54
CA ALA A 741 20.26 -16.71 -32.27
C ALA A 741 21.43 -17.30 -33.09
N ASP A 742 22.11 -16.47 -33.88
CA ASP A 742 23.54 -16.71 -34.10
C ASP A 742 24.25 -16.48 -32.76
N ASN A 743 25.35 -17.19 -32.48
CA ASN A 743 26.17 -17.14 -31.25
C ASN A 743 26.60 -15.73 -30.75
N LYS A 744 26.29 -14.67 -31.50
CA LYS A 744 26.53 -13.25 -31.19
C LYS A 744 25.39 -12.54 -30.45
N LEU A 745 24.17 -13.08 -30.48
CA LEU A 745 22.99 -12.40 -29.92
C LEU A 745 22.71 -12.73 -28.45
N GLY A 746 22.99 -13.97 -28.07
CA GLY A 746 22.88 -14.40 -26.67
C GLY A 746 23.87 -13.66 -25.78
N CYS A 747 23.42 -13.26 -24.60
CA CYS A 747 24.28 -12.63 -23.61
C CYS A 747 24.43 -13.57 -22.41
N ARG A 748 25.66 -13.96 -22.09
CA ARG A 748 25.96 -14.72 -20.86
C ARG A 748 26.53 -13.80 -19.80
N ASN A 749 26.27 -14.14 -18.54
CA ASN A 749 26.95 -13.59 -17.39
C ASN A 749 26.80 -12.04 -17.29
N VAL A 750 25.58 -11.53 -17.49
CA VAL A 750 25.27 -10.09 -17.47
C VAL A 750 24.98 -9.57 -16.06
N LYS A 751 25.68 -8.50 -15.66
CA LYS A 751 25.47 -7.77 -14.39
C LYS A 751 24.59 -6.52 -14.51
N ASN A 752 24.43 -5.99 -15.73
CA ASN A 752 23.61 -4.80 -16.00
C ASN A 752 22.72 -5.10 -17.21
N PRO A 753 21.57 -5.77 -16.98
CA PRO A 753 20.73 -6.26 -18.06
C PRO A 753 20.09 -5.12 -18.85
N TYR A 754 19.75 -3.99 -18.21
CA TYR A 754 19.05 -2.89 -18.89
C TYR A 754 19.69 -2.47 -20.22
N LYS A 755 21.02 -2.24 -20.22
CA LYS A 755 21.74 -1.82 -21.43
C LYS A 755 21.99 -2.97 -22.40
N ARG A 756 22.39 -4.14 -21.89
CA ARG A 756 22.81 -5.27 -22.75
C ARG A 756 21.62 -5.99 -23.36
N PHE A 757 20.61 -6.33 -22.55
CA PHE A 757 19.39 -6.97 -23.03
C PHE A 757 18.60 -6.03 -23.92
N GLY A 758 18.52 -4.73 -23.57
CA GLY A 758 17.87 -3.71 -24.41
C GLY A 758 18.45 -3.67 -25.82
N LYS A 759 19.78 -3.59 -25.96
CA LYS A 759 20.42 -3.64 -27.29
C LYS A 759 20.22 -4.97 -28.01
N ALA A 760 20.27 -6.09 -27.29
CA ALA A 760 20.14 -7.41 -27.88
C ALA A 760 18.73 -7.65 -28.42
N ILE A 761 17.68 -7.24 -27.69
CA ILE A 761 16.29 -7.38 -28.15
C ILE A 761 15.98 -6.43 -29.30
N ASP A 762 16.44 -5.18 -29.25
CA ASP A 762 16.26 -4.20 -30.33
C ASP A 762 16.86 -4.77 -31.64
N TYR A 763 18.08 -5.32 -31.60
CA TYR A 763 18.72 -5.95 -32.76
C TYR A 763 18.01 -7.24 -33.22
N ALA A 764 17.54 -8.09 -32.29
CA ALA A 764 16.82 -9.30 -32.64
C ALA A 764 15.54 -9.00 -33.43
N TYR A 765 14.79 -7.96 -33.02
CA TYR A 765 13.55 -7.55 -33.67
C TYR A 765 13.76 -6.73 -34.96
N GLU A 766 14.86 -5.99 -35.06
CA GLU A 766 15.29 -5.40 -36.34
C GLU A 766 15.51 -6.50 -37.40
N ARG A 767 16.12 -7.63 -37.04
CA ARG A 767 16.30 -8.79 -37.95
C ARG A 767 14.97 -9.40 -38.39
N ILE A 768 14.00 -9.54 -37.48
CA ILE A 768 12.64 -9.98 -37.86
C ILE A 768 12.08 -9.04 -38.93
N SER A 769 12.31 -7.74 -38.79
CA SER A 769 11.78 -6.68 -39.67
C SER A 769 12.49 -6.56 -41.03
N SER A 770 13.76 -6.95 -41.12
CA SER A 770 14.62 -6.79 -42.30
C SER A 770 14.86 -8.08 -43.10
N ASN A 771 14.35 -9.23 -42.64
CA ASN A 771 14.54 -10.50 -43.33
C ASN A 771 13.64 -10.60 -44.58
N GLY A 772 14.20 -10.33 -45.77
CA GLY A 772 13.54 -10.51 -47.07
C GLY A 772 13.35 -11.98 -47.51
N GLN A 773 13.50 -12.95 -46.61
CA GLN A 773 13.52 -14.40 -46.90
C GLN A 773 12.31 -15.19 -46.35
N GLY A 774 11.22 -14.50 -45.98
CA GLY A 774 10.00 -15.13 -45.46
C GLY A 774 9.92 -15.16 -43.93
N PRO A 775 8.80 -15.63 -43.36
CA PRO A 775 8.57 -15.62 -41.92
C PRO A 775 9.58 -16.52 -41.20
N LEU A 776 10.32 -15.94 -40.25
CA LEU A 776 11.11 -16.65 -39.25
C LEU A 776 10.17 -17.48 -38.36
N ALA A 777 10.31 -18.81 -38.46
CA ALA A 777 9.63 -19.79 -37.63
C ALA A 777 10.63 -20.34 -36.60
N THR A 778 10.27 -20.32 -35.33
CA THR A 778 11.17 -20.67 -34.22
C THR A 778 10.98 -22.11 -33.77
N ASP A 779 12.08 -22.76 -33.43
CA ASP A 779 12.09 -24.11 -32.87
C ASP A 779 12.47 -24.06 -31.38
N MET A 780 11.44 -23.96 -30.54
CA MET A 780 11.60 -23.92 -29.09
C MET A 780 12.09 -25.27 -28.55
N ALA A 781 11.76 -26.38 -29.19
CA ALA A 781 12.18 -27.71 -28.75
C ALA A 781 13.71 -27.85 -28.86
N ASN A 782 14.29 -27.51 -30.02
CA ASN A 782 15.74 -27.51 -30.19
C ASN A 782 16.44 -26.56 -29.20
N THR A 783 15.89 -25.36 -28.99
CA THR A 783 16.46 -24.39 -28.03
C THR A 783 16.48 -24.94 -26.60
N LEU A 784 15.41 -25.63 -26.18
CA LEU A 784 15.34 -26.26 -24.87
C LEU A 784 16.28 -27.46 -24.76
N GLY A 785 16.34 -28.31 -25.80
CA GLY A 785 17.24 -29.47 -25.86
C GLY A 785 18.71 -29.06 -25.67
N GLU A 786 19.17 -28.01 -26.35
CA GLU A 786 20.53 -27.48 -26.16
C GLU A 786 20.83 -27.05 -24.71
N ILE A 787 19.84 -26.44 -24.04
CA ILE A 787 19.96 -26.01 -22.65
C ILE A 787 19.95 -27.21 -21.71
N PHE A 788 19.10 -28.20 -21.97
CA PHE A 788 18.98 -29.44 -21.21
C PHE A 788 20.26 -30.29 -21.31
N ASP A 789 20.84 -30.41 -22.49
CA ASP A 789 22.14 -31.07 -22.71
C ASP A 789 23.28 -30.34 -22.00
N ALA A 790 23.31 -29.01 -22.10
CA ALA A 790 24.29 -28.18 -21.39
C ALA A 790 24.14 -28.30 -19.86
N TYR A 791 22.92 -28.50 -19.36
CA TYR A 791 22.68 -28.78 -17.94
C TYR A 791 23.15 -30.20 -17.57
N GLY A 792 22.85 -31.18 -18.42
CA GLY A 792 23.21 -32.58 -18.24
C GLY A 792 24.72 -32.82 -18.15
N THR A 793 25.52 -32.05 -18.87
CA THR A 793 26.99 -32.21 -18.96
C THR A 793 27.80 -31.50 -17.87
N LYS A 794 27.22 -30.57 -17.10
CA LYS A 794 27.95 -29.83 -16.04
C LYS A 794 28.29 -30.72 -14.83
N SER A 795 29.54 -30.67 -14.35
CA SER A 795 29.98 -31.42 -13.15
C SER A 795 29.48 -30.82 -11.83
N ASN A 796 29.35 -29.49 -11.74
CA ASN A 796 28.80 -28.76 -10.59
C ASN A 796 27.46 -28.10 -10.97
N ARG A 797 26.38 -28.90 -10.99
CA ARG A 797 25.04 -28.48 -11.43
C ARG A 797 24.34 -27.64 -10.36
N ARG A 798 24.29 -26.32 -10.58
CA ARG A 798 23.47 -25.41 -9.79
C ARG A 798 21.99 -25.61 -10.10
N LYS A 799 21.14 -25.09 -9.22
CA LYS A 799 19.70 -24.99 -9.51
C LYS A 799 19.48 -23.97 -10.63
N THR A 800 18.54 -24.22 -11.53
CA THR A 800 18.33 -23.35 -12.71
C THR A 800 16.85 -23.03 -12.91
N THR A 801 16.56 -21.81 -13.35
CA THR A 801 15.22 -21.37 -13.73
C THR A 801 15.27 -20.72 -15.10
N LEU A 802 14.43 -21.21 -16.01
CA LEU A 802 14.19 -20.61 -17.31
C LEU A 802 12.99 -19.68 -17.24
N ILE A 803 13.12 -18.45 -17.72
CA ILE A 803 11.99 -17.52 -17.91
C ILE A 803 11.84 -17.28 -19.41
N ILE A 804 10.78 -17.81 -20.01
CA ILE A 804 10.57 -17.88 -21.45
C ILE A 804 9.48 -16.89 -21.87
N LEU A 805 9.83 -15.89 -22.68
CA LEU A 805 8.91 -14.89 -23.23
C LEU A 805 8.49 -15.34 -24.64
N THR A 806 7.22 -15.71 -24.84
CA THR A 806 6.74 -16.33 -26.09
C THR A 806 5.23 -16.15 -26.29
N ASP A 807 4.75 -16.27 -27.52
CA ASP A 807 3.32 -16.35 -27.87
C ASP A 807 2.80 -17.80 -28.03
N GLY A 808 3.70 -18.78 -27.88
CA GLY A 808 3.42 -20.21 -28.05
C GLY A 808 3.33 -20.67 -29.52
N VAL A 809 3.76 -19.85 -30.49
CA VAL A 809 3.73 -20.16 -31.93
C VAL A 809 5.12 -20.57 -32.42
N TRP A 810 5.48 -21.84 -32.21
CA TRP A 810 6.79 -22.40 -32.57
C TRP A 810 6.74 -23.14 -33.91
N GLY A 811 6.55 -22.41 -35.00
CA GLY A 811 6.38 -22.98 -36.35
C GLY A 811 7.62 -23.68 -36.93
N GLY A 812 8.76 -23.62 -36.24
CA GLY A 812 10.00 -24.30 -36.63
C GLY A 812 10.12 -25.72 -36.07
N SER A 813 9.32 -26.08 -35.07
CA SER A 813 9.28 -27.45 -34.54
C SER A 813 8.58 -28.39 -35.53
N ALA A 814 9.08 -29.63 -35.65
CA ALA A 814 8.63 -30.58 -36.65
C ALA A 814 7.21 -31.12 -36.37
N GLN A 815 6.86 -31.27 -35.10
CA GLN A 815 5.55 -31.70 -34.62
C GLN A 815 4.97 -30.71 -33.60
N SER A 816 3.65 -30.68 -33.51
CA SER A 816 2.93 -29.78 -32.60
C SER A 816 3.14 -30.07 -31.12
N ASP A 817 3.76 -31.19 -30.76
CA ASP A 817 4.02 -31.63 -29.38
C ASP A 817 5.51 -31.84 -29.05
N ASP A 818 6.43 -31.35 -29.89
CA ASP A 818 7.88 -31.54 -29.70
C ASP A 818 8.40 -30.91 -28.41
N VAL A 819 7.93 -29.71 -28.06
CA VAL A 819 8.33 -29.02 -26.81
C VAL A 819 7.85 -29.79 -25.59
N GLU A 820 6.61 -30.28 -25.64
CA GLU A 820 6.01 -31.12 -24.60
C GLU A 820 6.82 -32.40 -24.39
N LYS A 821 7.25 -33.05 -25.48
CA LYS A 821 8.10 -34.26 -25.43
C LYS A 821 9.48 -33.96 -24.85
N GLU A 822 10.15 -32.93 -25.35
CA GLU A 822 11.48 -32.53 -24.89
C GLU A 822 11.51 -32.24 -23.38
N ILE A 823 10.52 -31.49 -22.88
CA ILE A 823 10.37 -31.20 -21.45
C ILE A 823 10.10 -32.49 -20.65
N ALA A 824 9.26 -33.39 -21.16
CA ALA A 824 8.94 -34.64 -20.48
C ALA A 824 10.17 -35.57 -20.37
N GLU A 825 10.94 -35.71 -21.45
CA GLU A 825 12.18 -36.50 -21.47
C GLU A 825 13.22 -35.94 -20.50
N PHE A 826 13.40 -34.62 -20.47
CA PHE A 826 14.31 -33.98 -19.52
C PHE A 826 13.84 -34.11 -18.07
N ALA A 827 12.53 -34.03 -17.80
CA ALA A 827 11.99 -34.24 -16.46
C ALA A 827 12.27 -35.66 -15.95
N GLU A 828 12.13 -36.68 -16.80
CA GLU A 828 12.50 -38.07 -16.48
C GLU A 828 14.01 -38.22 -16.23
N TYR A 829 14.85 -37.52 -16.99
CA TYR A 829 16.28 -37.45 -16.73
C TYR A 829 16.57 -36.83 -15.35
N LEU A 830 15.95 -35.71 -15.00
CA LEU A 830 16.13 -35.03 -13.70
C LEU A 830 15.72 -35.92 -12.52
N LYS A 831 14.63 -36.68 -12.64
CA LYS A 831 14.20 -37.65 -11.60
C LYS A 831 15.29 -38.68 -11.29
N LYS A 832 16.03 -39.14 -12.32
CA LYS A 832 17.11 -40.12 -12.16
C LYS A 832 18.34 -39.53 -11.48
N ILE A 833 18.73 -38.31 -11.85
CA ILE A 833 20.00 -37.72 -11.38
C ILE A 833 19.86 -36.94 -10.07
N LYS A 834 18.67 -36.44 -9.73
CA LYS A 834 18.40 -35.57 -8.57
C LYS A 834 17.11 -35.97 -7.82
N PRO A 835 16.92 -37.25 -7.43
CA PRO A 835 15.64 -37.77 -6.93
C PRO A 835 15.12 -37.09 -5.65
N CYS A 836 16.02 -36.57 -4.80
CA CYS A 836 15.66 -35.95 -3.52
C CYS A 836 15.76 -34.42 -3.52
N GLU A 837 16.15 -33.79 -4.64
CA GLU A 837 16.31 -32.34 -4.70
C GLU A 837 15.00 -31.69 -5.14
N VAL A 838 14.48 -30.76 -4.33
CA VAL A 838 13.24 -30.04 -4.64
C VAL A 838 13.52 -28.93 -5.65
N ARG A 839 12.81 -28.97 -6.79
CA ARG A 839 12.86 -27.98 -7.88
C ARG A 839 14.31 -27.69 -8.37
N PRO A 840 15.08 -28.71 -8.80
CA PRO A 840 16.46 -28.51 -9.26
C PRO A 840 16.51 -27.72 -10.58
N PHE A 841 15.43 -27.78 -11.36
CA PHE A 841 15.22 -27.05 -12.60
C PHE A 841 13.75 -26.64 -12.68
N THR A 842 13.45 -25.41 -13.12
CA THR A 842 12.06 -24.91 -13.30
C THR A 842 11.92 -24.10 -14.58
N ILE A 843 10.71 -24.05 -15.12
CA ILE A 843 10.39 -23.33 -16.36
C ILE A 843 9.20 -22.40 -16.10
N GLN A 844 9.37 -21.11 -16.33
CA GLN A 844 8.30 -20.13 -16.32
C GLN A 844 8.03 -19.65 -17.74
N PHE A 845 6.79 -19.80 -18.21
CA PHE A 845 6.33 -19.15 -19.44
C PHE A 845 5.69 -17.80 -19.12
N VAL A 846 6.12 -16.77 -19.86
CA VAL A 846 5.51 -15.45 -19.89
C VAL A 846 4.90 -15.25 -21.27
N SER A 847 3.56 -15.27 -21.33
CA SER A 847 2.83 -15.30 -22.60
C SER A 847 2.54 -13.92 -23.18
N PHE A 848 2.59 -13.84 -24.51
CA PHE A 848 2.19 -12.71 -25.33
C PHE A 848 1.15 -13.14 -26.36
N GLY A 849 0.20 -12.27 -26.70
CA GLY A 849 -0.84 -12.60 -27.67
C GLY A 849 -1.82 -13.69 -27.19
N LYS A 850 -2.65 -14.20 -28.12
CA LYS A 850 -3.74 -15.15 -27.81
C LYS A 850 -3.62 -16.49 -28.52
N ILE A 851 -2.76 -16.61 -29.52
CA ILE A 851 -2.76 -17.74 -30.46
C ILE A 851 -2.33 -19.04 -29.76
N GLY A 852 -1.19 -19.02 -29.06
CA GLY A 852 -0.66 -20.19 -28.36
C GLY A 852 -1.10 -20.32 -26.90
N ILE A 853 -2.03 -19.48 -26.41
CA ILE A 853 -2.35 -19.43 -24.97
C ILE A 853 -2.85 -20.77 -24.42
N LYS A 854 -3.69 -21.49 -25.16
CA LYS A 854 -4.21 -22.80 -24.76
C LYS A 854 -3.10 -23.85 -24.66
N ARG A 855 -2.09 -23.75 -25.53
CA ARG A 855 -0.93 -24.64 -25.51
C ARG A 855 -0.07 -24.38 -24.28
N LEU A 856 0.18 -23.11 -23.95
CA LEU A 856 0.91 -22.72 -22.74
C LEU A 856 0.16 -23.09 -21.45
N GLN A 857 -1.17 -22.99 -21.44
CA GLN A 857 -2.00 -23.51 -20.34
C GLN A 857 -1.91 -25.03 -20.21
N GLY A 858 -1.91 -25.78 -21.31
CA GLY A 858 -1.72 -27.23 -21.28
C GLY A 858 -0.33 -27.64 -20.75
N LEU A 859 0.72 -26.88 -21.09
CA LEU A 859 2.06 -27.08 -20.54
C LEU A 859 2.13 -26.90 -19.01
N ASN A 860 1.28 -26.02 -18.46
CA ASN A 860 1.14 -25.80 -17.03
C ASN A 860 0.27 -26.88 -16.35
N ASP A 861 -0.97 -27.02 -16.81
CA ASP A 861 -2.04 -27.72 -16.07
C ASP A 861 -2.08 -29.24 -16.33
N ASP A 862 -1.62 -29.68 -17.50
CA ASP A 862 -1.83 -31.05 -17.98
C ASP A 862 -0.56 -31.89 -17.94
N MET A 863 0.61 -31.26 -18.11
CA MET A 863 1.89 -31.95 -18.15
C MET A 863 2.16 -32.74 -16.85
N GLY A 864 1.96 -32.12 -15.67
CA GLY A 864 2.17 -32.78 -14.37
C GLY A 864 1.27 -33.99 -14.16
N LYS A 865 0.02 -33.93 -14.68
CA LYS A 865 -0.94 -35.03 -14.63
C LYS A 865 -0.58 -36.15 -15.62
N LYS A 866 -0.16 -35.79 -16.83
CA LYS A 866 0.12 -36.72 -17.93
C LYS A 866 1.42 -37.50 -17.72
N TYR A 867 2.45 -36.87 -17.16
CA TYR A 867 3.79 -37.46 -17.04
C TYR A 867 4.28 -37.63 -15.58
N GLN A 868 3.40 -37.41 -14.58
CA GLN A 868 3.67 -37.62 -13.16
C GLN A 868 4.98 -36.93 -12.68
N PHE A 869 5.25 -35.70 -13.09
CA PHE A 869 6.41 -34.94 -12.63
C PHE A 869 6.01 -33.83 -11.64
N PRO A 870 6.94 -33.37 -10.77
CA PRO A 870 6.66 -32.32 -9.79
C PRO A 870 6.27 -31.01 -10.49
N ASP A 871 5.38 -30.22 -9.90
CA ASP A 871 4.83 -28.99 -10.48
C ASP A 871 5.90 -27.88 -10.70
N VAL A 872 6.76 -28.00 -11.71
CA VAL A 872 7.94 -27.13 -11.97
C VAL A 872 7.80 -26.22 -13.18
N ILE A 873 6.64 -26.26 -13.82
CA ILE A 873 6.29 -25.44 -14.98
C ILE A 873 5.17 -24.53 -14.55
N ASP A 874 5.31 -23.22 -14.78
CA ASP A 874 4.22 -22.27 -14.55
C ASP A 874 4.06 -21.31 -15.74
N HIS A 875 2.89 -20.68 -15.84
CA HIS A 875 2.52 -19.76 -16.90
C HIS A 875 1.86 -18.49 -16.35
N GLU A 876 2.29 -17.32 -16.82
CA GLU A 876 1.62 -16.05 -16.55
C GLU A 876 1.57 -15.17 -17.82
N HIS A 877 0.53 -14.35 -17.97
CA HIS A 877 0.44 -13.40 -19.08
C HIS A 877 1.29 -12.15 -18.79
N TRP A 878 1.98 -11.58 -19.79
CA TRP A 878 2.91 -10.44 -19.63
C TRP A 878 2.29 -9.21 -18.93
N SER A 879 0.97 -9.04 -19.01
CA SER A 879 0.27 -7.94 -18.32
C SER A 879 0.06 -8.18 -16.82
N GLY A 880 0.41 -9.38 -16.35
CA GLY A 880 0.25 -9.83 -14.98
C GLY A 880 1.37 -9.35 -14.06
N SER A 881 1.60 -10.15 -13.04
CA SER A 881 2.52 -9.87 -11.96
C SER A 881 3.99 -10.16 -12.31
N PRO A 882 4.94 -9.22 -12.12
CA PRO A 882 6.36 -9.52 -12.27
C PRO A 882 6.88 -10.50 -11.22
N THR A 883 6.36 -10.48 -9.99
CA THR A 883 6.80 -11.40 -8.94
C THR A 883 6.37 -12.82 -9.26
N LYS A 884 5.13 -13.02 -9.72
CA LYS A 884 4.61 -14.31 -10.18
C LYS A 884 5.34 -14.78 -11.44
N MET A 885 5.67 -13.88 -12.38
CA MET A 885 6.54 -14.21 -13.53
C MET A 885 7.97 -14.63 -13.13
N ILE A 886 8.42 -14.42 -11.89
CA ILE A 886 9.73 -14.88 -11.41
C ILE A 886 9.58 -16.10 -10.50
N LEU A 887 8.57 -16.09 -9.62
CA LEU A 887 8.41 -17.05 -8.53
C LEU A 887 7.37 -18.14 -8.78
N GLY A 888 6.52 -18.02 -9.80
CA GLY A 888 5.42 -18.94 -10.04
C GLY A 888 5.88 -20.40 -10.17
N SER A 889 6.89 -20.65 -11.00
CA SER A 889 7.51 -21.97 -11.13
C SER A 889 8.41 -22.37 -9.94
N LEU A 890 8.64 -21.48 -8.97
CA LEU A 890 9.56 -21.67 -7.83
C LEU A 890 8.87 -21.91 -6.50
N ASP A 891 7.64 -21.43 -6.33
CA ASP A 891 6.90 -21.44 -5.08
C ASP A 891 5.43 -21.83 -5.30
N ASN A 892 5.05 -22.95 -4.69
CA ASN A 892 3.71 -23.52 -4.73
C ASN A 892 2.61 -22.60 -4.16
N SER A 893 3.00 -21.54 -3.44
CA SER A 893 2.03 -20.54 -2.96
C SER A 893 1.30 -19.83 -4.12
N TYR A 894 1.89 -19.82 -5.32
CA TYR A 894 1.33 -19.20 -6.52
C TYR A 894 0.37 -20.11 -7.31
N ASP A 895 0.29 -21.41 -6.98
CA ASP A 895 -0.58 -22.39 -7.66
C ASP A 895 -2.08 -22.04 -7.49
N ASN A 896 -2.44 -21.35 -6.41
CA ASN A 896 -3.81 -20.92 -6.12
C ASN A 896 -4.13 -19.50 -6.59
N VAL A 897 -3.17 -18.79 -7.20
CA VAL A 897 -3.36 -17.42 -7.68
C VAL A 897 -3.84 -17.48 -9.14
N PRO A 898 -5.10 -17.12 -9.44
CA PRO A 898 -5.64 -17.19 -10.80
C PRO A 898 -4.74 -16.42 -11.77
N SER A 899 -4.42 -17.02 -12.92
CA SER A 899 -3.70 -16.32 -13.99
C SER A 899 -4.52 -15.10 -14.45
N SER A 900 -3.83 -13.99 -14.73
CA SER A 900 -4.49 -12.72 -15.05
C SER A 900 -5.46 -12.87 -16.25
N PRO A 901 -6.77 -12.59 -16.11
CA PRO A 901 -7.73 -12.89 -17.16
C PRO A 901 -7.67 -11.87 -18.30
N MET A 902 -7.10 -12.29 -19.44
CA MET A 902 -7.42 -11.73 -20.76
C MET A 902 -7.62 -12.85 -21.79
N ALA A 903 -8.72 -13.59 -21.68
CA ALA A 903 -9.21 -14.42 -22.78
C ALA A 903 -10.67 -14.16 -23.19
N ASN A 904 -11.58 -13.72 -22.31
CA ASN A 904 -13.03 -13.72 -22.65
C ASN A 904 -13.70 -12.37 -22.91
N ARG A 905 -12.97 -11.25 -23.08
CA ARG A 905 -13.63 -9.94 -23.35
C ARG A 905 -13.93 -9.64 -24.83
N GLN A 906 -13.54 -10.51 -25.76
CA GLN A 906 -13.76 -10.27 -27.21
C GLN A 906 -14.64 -11.32 -27.93
N GLU A 907 -14.94 -12.47 -27.31
CA GLU A 907 -15.84 -13.48 -27.93
C GLU A 907 -17.34 -13.27 -27.68
N MET A 908 -17.75 -12.28 -26.86
CA MET A 908 -19.17 -11.90 -26.71
C MET A 908 -19.66 -10.87 -27.75
N LEU A 909 -18.84 -10.51 -28.74
CA LEU A 909 -19.19 -9.49 -29.74
C LEU A 909 -19.45 -10.05 -31.16
N SER A 910 -19.59 -11.37 -31.32
CA SER A 910 -20.02 -11.96 -32.60
C SER A 910 -21.14 -12.98 -32.41
N VAL A 911 -22.30 -12.51 -31.95
CA VAL A 911 -23.58 -13.23 -32.15
C VAL A 911 -24.53 -12.26 -32.83
N GLN A 912 -24.80 -12.53 -34.11
CA GLN A 912 -25.86 -11.86 -34.88
C GLN A 912 -27.21 -12.03 -34.16
N PRO A 913 -28.10 -11.03 -34.20
CA PRO A 913 -29.35 -11.05 -33.44
C PRO A 913 -30.30 -12.12 -34.02
N GLN A 914 -30.63 -13.12 -33.20
CA GLN A 914 -31.81 -13.97 -33.42
C GLN A 914 -33.00 -13.37 -32.67
N ASP A 915 -34.15 -13.35 -33.34
CA ASP A 915 -35.39 -12.70 -32.93
C ASP A 915 -35.84 -13.03 -31.48
N PRO A 916 -36.48 -12.07 -30.79
CA PRO A 916 -36.92 -12.26 -29.41
C PRO A 916 -38.11 -13.24 -29.31
N PRO A 917 -38.11 -14.18 -28.35
CA PRO A 917 -39.27 -15.01 -28.08
C PRO A 917 -40.39 -14.22 -27.40
N LYS A 918 -41.61 -14.46 -27.89
CA LYS A 918 -42.87 -13.82 -27.49
C LYS A 918 -43.16 -13.96 -25.99
N LEU A 919 -43.49 -12.81 -25.37
CA LEU A 919 -44.06 -12.66 -24.04
C LEU A 919 -45.29 -13.58 -23.83
N ARG A 920 -45.24 -14.43 -22.80
CA ARG A 920 -46.43 -15.05 -22.19
C ARG A 920 -46.72 -14.39 -20.85
N GLN A 921 -47.95 -13.89 -20.74
CA GLN A 921 -48.57 -13.27 -19.57
C GLN A 921 -48.62 -14.23 -18.35
N GLN A 922 -48.27 -13.73 -17.16
CA GLN A 922 -48.80 -14.19 -15.87
C GLN A 922 -48.96 -12.95 -14.96
N ARG A 923 -50.18 -12.43 -14.82
CA ARG A 923 -51.17 -12.66 -13.74
C ARG A 923 -50.74 -12.10 -12.38
N SER A 924 -51.42 -11.02 -12.01
CA SER A 924 -51.33 -10.31 -10.74
C SER A 924 -51.97 -11.11 -9.60
N TRP A 925 -51.41 -11.03 -8.40
CA TRP A 925 -52.15 -11.25 -7.16
C TRP A 925 -51.80 -10.18 -6.13
N ARG A 926 -52.87 -9.53 -5.65
CA ARG A 926 -52.91 -8.47 -4.65
C ARG A 926 -52.68 -9.06 -3.26
N LEU A 927 -52.01 -8.33 -2.38
CA LEU A 927 -52.09 -8.53 -0.93
C LEU A 927 -52.77 -7.32 -0.28
N SER A 928 -53.83 -7.64 0.45
CA SER A 928 -54.76 -6.76 1.15
C SER A 928 -54.29 -6.48 2.59
N LEU A 929 -54.39 -5.20 2.99
CA LEU A 929 -54.37 -4.76 4.39
C LEU A 929 -55.77 -4.91 5.02
N PRO A 930 -55.91 -5.39 6.27
CA PRO A 930 -57.16 -5.30 7.01
C PRO A 930 -57.18 -4.06 7.91
N GLN A 931 -58.19 -3.20 7.73
CA GLN A 931 -58.62 -2.22 8.73
C GLN A 931 -59.82 -2.77 9.51
N LEU A 932 -59.97 -2.26 10.74
CA LEU A 932 -61.14 -2.16 11.64
C LEU A 932 -60.91 -2.97 12.94
N ARG A 933 -60.97 -2.38 14.14
CA ARG A 933 -61.73 -1.22 14.64
C ARG A 933 -60.90 -0.34 15.56
#